data_AF-A0AAW2VI10-F1
#
_entry.id   AF-A0AAW2VI10-F1
#
_cell.length_a   1.000
_cell.length_b   1.000
_cell.length_c   1.000
_cell.angle_alpha   90.00
_cell.angle_beta   90.00
_cell.angle_gamma   90.00
#
_symmetry.space_group_name_H-M   'P 1'
#
loop_
_entity.id
_entity.type
_entity.pdbx_description
1 polymer ?
#
loop_
_entity_poly.entity_id
_entity_poly.type
_entity_poly.pdbx_seq_one_letter_code
_entity_poly.pdbx_strand_id
1 'polypeptide(L)'
;MENLISLVNRLQRACTALGDHGEETALPTLWDALPSIAVVGGQIVVDFCLIGSFMCFCVIWRSDLLRIVLESLPYLKSIVGKDFLPRGSGIVTRRPLVLQLHRLEEGREYAEFGHFPRKRFTDFAAVRKEIADETDRETGRSKQISAVPIYLSIYSPNVVNLTLIDLPGLTKVAVEGQPESIVMDIENMVRSYIEKPNCIILAISPANQDLATSDAIKISREVDPKGERTFGVLTKIDLMDKGTDAVDILEGKAYKLQFPWIGVVNRSQQDINKNVDMIAARRREREYFAQTPEYKHLAHRMGSEHLGKVLSKHLEAVIKSRIPGLQSLINKTIIELESELSRLGKPIATDAGGKLYMIMEICRIFDGIFKEHLDGVRPGGDKIYNVFDNQLPAALKRLQFDKHLAMENVRKLITEADGYQPHLIAPEQGYRRLIETALITIKGPAEAAVDAVHAILKELVHKSMSETVELKQYPSLRVEVGNAAVESLDRMKEESKKATLQLVEMECSYLTVDFFRKLPQDVEKGGNPTHSIFDRYNDSYLRRIGTTVLSYVNMVCASLRNSIPKSIVYCQVREAKRSLLDHFFTDLGKKEGKQLGKLLDEDPAIMQRRVSLAKRLELYRSAQAEIDSVAWSK
;
A
#
# COMPACT_ATOMS: atom_id res chain seq x y z
N MET A 1 31.44 -8.35 -15.68
CA MET A 1 31.77 -6.99 -16.16
C MET A 1 30.68 -6.43 -17.09
N GLU A 2 30.21 -7.16 -18.11
CA GLU A 2 29.04 -6.75 -18.94
C GLU A 2 27.69 -6.76 -18.18
N ASN A 3 27.61 -7.51 -17.08
CA ASN A 3 26.41 -7.69 -16.27
C ASN A 3 25.91 -6.42 -15.56
N LEU A 4 26.81 -5.50 -15.18
CA LEU A 4 26.44 -4.33 -14.37
C LEU A 4 25.67 -3.27 -15.15
N ILE A 5 26.05 -3.03 -16.40
CA ILE A 5 25.34 -2.07 -17.25
C ILE A 5 24.04 -2.69 -17.76
N SER A 6 24.04 -4.00 -18.04
CA SER A 6 22.80 -4.74 -18.34
C SER A 6 21.80 -4.67 -17.19
N LEU A 7 22.26 -4.78 -15.93
CA LEU A 7 21.45 -4.60 -14.73
C LEU A 7 20.82 -3.20 -14.67
N VAL A 8 21.62 -2.14 -14.82
CA VAL A 8 21.10 -0.76 -14.83
C VAL A 8 20.04 -0.59 -15.92
N ASN A 9 20.25 -1.15 -17.11
CA ASN A 9 19.27 -1.06 -18.20
C ASN A 9 18.00 -1.87 -17.91
N ARG A 10 18.09 -3.02 -17.23
CA ARG A 10 16.92 -3.79 -16.76
C ARG A 10 16.13 -3.00 -15.72
N LEU A 11 16.81 -2.42 -14.73
CA LEU A 11 16.20 -1.58 -13.70
C LEU A 11 15.53 -0.34 -14.32
N GLN A 12 16.20 0.34 -15.24
CA GLN A 12 15.64 1.46 -15.99
C GLN A 12 14.35 1.06 -16.72
N ARG A 13 14.36 -0.03 -17.49
CA ARG A 13 13.15 -0.50 -18.21
C ARG A 13 11.99 -0.82 -17.26
N ALA A 14 12.27 -1.43 -16.11
CA ALA A 14 11.26 -1.71 -15.11
C ALA A 14 10.62 -0.42 -14.54
N CYS A 15 11.42 0.60 -14.24
CA CYS A 15 10.93 1.90 -13.80
C CYS A 15 10.12 2.63 -14.90
N THR A 16 10.59 2.61 -16.15
CA THR A 16 9.89 3.26 -17.28
C THR A 16 8.52 2.63 -17.54
N ALA A 17 8.41 1.30 -17.46
CA ALA A 17 7.13 0.60 -17.65
C ALA A 17 6.08 0.94 -16.59
N LEU A 18 6.48 1.48 -15.44
CA LEU A 18 5.60 1.89 -14.34
C LEU A 18 5.09 3.31 -14.44
N GLY A 19 5.61 4.12 -15.37
CA GLY A 19 5.42 5.56 -15.31
C GLY A 19 6.19 6.24 -14.18
N ASP A 20 7.17 5.54 -13.56
CA ASP A 20 8.07 6.09 -12.55
C ASP A 20 9.14 6.97 -13.24
N HIS A 21 8.66 8.06 -13.86
CA HIS A 21 9.47 8.99 -14.66
C HIS A 21 10.20 10.05 -13.80
N GLY A 22 10.12 9.94 -12.47
CA GLY A 22 10.62 10.99 -11.57
C GLY A 22 9.67 12.18 -11.41
N GLU A 23 8.47 12.12 -11.98
CA GLU A 23 7.44 13.16 -11.82
C GLU A 23 6.34 12.66 -10.87
N GLU A 24 5.97 13.50 -9.92
CA GLU A 24 4.84 13.40 -8.96
C GLU A 24 5.03 12.76 -7.58
N THR A 25 6.22 12.31 -7.14
CA THR A 25 6.39 11.90 -5.72
C THR A 25 7.58 12.55 -5.03
N ALA A 26 7.37 13.00 -3.78
CA ALA A 26 8.34 13.74 -2.95
C ALA A 26 9.57 12.90 -2.50
N LEU A 27 9.75 11.69 -3.05
CA LEU A 27 10.83 10.77 -2.72
C LEU A 27 11.62 10.47 -4.01
N PRO A 28 12.97 10.40 -3.94
CA PRO A 28 13.79 10.08 -5.11
C PRO A 28 13.41 8.71 -5.65
N THR A 29 13.02 8.67 -6.93
CA THR A 29 12.56 7.46 -7.58
C THR A 29 13.75 6.52 -7.85
N LEU A 30 13.47 5.23 -8.07
CA LEU A 30 14.52 4.29 -8.44
C LEU A 30 15.19 4.73 -9.75
N TRP A 31 14.46 5.41 -10.64
CA TRP A 31 14.99 5.98 -11.87
C TRP A 31 16.05 7.07 -11.62
N ASP A 32 15.83 8.00 -10.68
CA ASP A 32 16.77 9.09 -10.35
C ASP A 32 18.07 8.60 -9.70
N ALA A 33 18.01 7.43 -9.07
CA ALA A 33 19.16 6.81 -8.43
C ALA A 33 20.08 6.06 -9.42
N LEU A 34 19.62 5.82 -10.66
CA LEU A 34 20.38 5.07 -11.66
C LEU A 34 21.35 5.99 -12.44
N PRO A 35 22.60 5.57 -12.65
CA PRO A 35 23.57 6.38 -13.38
C PRO A 35 23.23 6.47 -14.87
N SER A 36 23.42 7.65 -15.43
CA SER A 36 23.14 7.96 -16.85
C SER A 36 24.19 8.91 -17.41
N ILE A 37 24.32 8.95 -18.74
CA ILE A 37 25.19 9.90 -19.44
C ILE A 37 24.30 10.88 -20.20
N ALA A 38 24.33 12.15 -19.85
CA ALA A 38 23.65 13.21 -20.58
C ALA A 38 24.62 13.90 -21.54
N VAL A 39 24.19 14.04 -22.79
CA VAL A 39 24.94 14.74 -23.83
C VAL A 39 24.48 16.19 -23.87
N VAL A 40 25.41 17.13 -23.66
CA VAL A 40 25.11 18.56 -23.64
C VAL A 40 26.01 19.29 -24.64
N GLY A 41 25.41 20.11 -25.49
CA GLY A 41 26.13 20.90 -26.49
C GLY A 41 25.24 21.98 -27.11
N GLY A 42 25.83 22.86 -27.91
CA GLY A 42 25.07 23.80 -28.73
C GLY A 42 24.43 23.11 -29.94
N GLN A 43 23.38 23.70 -30.50
CA GLN A 43 22.60 23.17 -31.62
C GLN A 43 23.43 22.64 -32.82
N ILE A 44 24.55 23.30 -33.14
CA ILE A 44 25.47 22.94 -34.25
C ILE A 44 26.42 21.77 -33.92
N VAL A 45 26.42 21.33 -32.66
CA VAL A 45 27.43 20.47 -32.03
C VAL A 45 26.82 19.16 -31.53
N VAL A 46 25.62 19.21 -30.96
CA VAL A 46 24.86 18.01 -30.54
C VAL A 46 24.30 17.26 -31.74
N ASP A 47 24.14 18.00 -32.85
CA ASP A 47 23.77 17.47 -34.15
C ASP A 47 24.84 16.47 -34.67
N PHE A 48 24.57 15.18 -34.43
CA PHE A 48 24.76 14.08 -35.39
C PHE A 48 25.99 13.19 -35.36
N CYS A 49 27.03 13.40 -34.53
CA CYS A 49 28.27 12.66 -34.82
C CYS A 49 28.96 11.90 -33.68
N LEU A 50 28.62 12.11 -32.40
CA LEU A 50 29.23 11.35 -31.29
C LEU A 50 28.52 10.02 -30.97
N ILE A 51 27.19 9.99 -30.99
CA ILE A 51 26.41 8.76 -30.69
C ILE A 51 26.60 7.70 -31.78
N GLY A 52 26.51 8.08 -33.06
CA GLY A 52 26.75 7.16 -34.18
C GLY A 52 28.20 6.64 -34.25
N SER A 53 29.13 7.41 -33.69
CA SER A 53 30.55 7.08 -33.57
C SER A 53 30.85 6.13 -32.42
N PHE A 54 30.09 6.21 -31.33
CA PHE A 54 30.18 5.36 -30.14
C PHE A 54 29.80 3.90 -30.41
N MET A 55 28.89 3.65 -31.34
CA MET A 55 28.33 2.32 -31.61
C MET A 55 29.26 1.37 -32.39
N CYS A 56 30.40 1.83 -32.89
CA CYS A 56 31.33 1.08 -33.76
C CYS A 56 32.50 0.40 -32.98
N PHE A 57 32.36 0.24 -31.68
CA PHE A 57 33.47 -0.03 -30.77
C PHE A 57 34.13 -1.43 -30.89
N CYS A 58 33.43 -2.48 -31.37
CA CYS A 58 33.84 -3.86 -31.10
C CYS A 58 34.44 -4.70 -32.26
N VAL A 59 34.57 -4.17 -33.49
CA VAL A 59 34.99 -5.00 -34.66
C VAL A 59 36.46 -5.45 -34.61
N ILE A 60 37.34 -4.82 -33.81
CA ILE A 60 38.81 -4.95 -33.99
C ILE A 60 39.51 -5.90 -32.99
N TRP A 61 38.80 -6.57 -32.06
CA TRP A 61 39.44 -7.40 -31.01
C TRP A 61 39.37 -8.93 -31.21
N ARG A 62 39.19 -9.42 -32.43
CA ARG A 62 39.40 -10.86 -32.75
C ARG A 62 40.56 -11.06 -33.75
N SER A 63 41.75 -11.20 -33.17
CA SER A 63 42.90 -11.99 -33.64
C SER A 63 43.90 -11.36 -34.63
N ASP A 64 45.14 -11.19 -34.15
CA ASP A 64 46.37 -10.86 -34.88
C ASP A 64 46.83 -11.93 -35.92
N LEU A 65 45.97 -12.88 -36.31
CA LEU A 65 46.36 -13.99 -37.21
C LEU A 65 45.66 -14.02 -38.57
N LEU A 66 44.75 -13.08 -38.87
CA LEU A 66 43.91 -13.15 -40.08
C LEU A 66 43.92 -11.86 -40.91
N ARG A 67 45.10 -11.26 -41.04
CA ARG A 67 45.32 -10.02 -41.81
C ARG A 67 45.32 -10.21 -43.34
N ILE A 68 45.19 -11.45 -43.86
CA ILE A 68 45.36 -11.77 -45.29
C ILE A 68 44.05 -12.24 -45.99
N VAL A 69 42.95 -12.53 -45.29
CA VAL A 69 41.72 -13.10 -45.92
C VAL A 69 40.51 -12.15 -45.92
N LEU A 70 40.61 -10.97 -45.29
CA LEU A 70 39.47 -10.08 -45.02
C LEU A 70 39.17 -9.00 -46.09
N GLU A 71 39.60 -9.19 -47.34
CA GLU A 71 39.23 -8.29 -48.46
C GLU A 71 37.97 -8.73 -49.25
N SER A 72 37.38 -9.90 -48.93
CA SER A 72 36.40 -10.53 -49.85
C SER A 72 34.98 -10.82 -49.31
N LEU A 73 34.57 -10.36 -48.12
CA LEU A 73 33.24 -10.69 -47.56
C LEU A 73 32.35 -9.46 -47.24
N PRO A 74 31.28 -9.19 -48.02
CA PRO A 74 30.44 -7.98 -47.91
C PRO A 74 29.43 -7.95 -46.74
N TYR A 75 29.43 -8.95 -45.85
CA TYR A 75 28.35 -9.18 -44.86
C TYR A 75 28.61 -8.60 -43.44
N LEU A 76 29.78 -8.04 -43.18
CA LEU A 76 30.19 -7.48 -41.87
C LEU A 76 29.82 -5.98 -41.66
N LYS A 77 29.03 -5.40 -42.57
CA LYS A 77 28.71 -3.96 -42.65
C LYS A 77 27.49 -3.48 -41.83
N SER A 78 26.87 -4.33 -41.01
CA SER A 78 25.45 -4.13 -40.66
C SER A 78 25.14 -3.09 -39.56
N ILE A 79 25.98 -2.90 -38.54
CA ILE A 79 25.75 -1.86 -37.53
C ILE A 79 26.50 -0.57 -37.73
N VAL A 80 27.55 -0.66 -38.52
CA VAL A 80 28.55 0.39 -38.59
C VAL A 80 28.10 1.41 -39.63
N GLY A 81 27.50 2.52 -39.18
CA GLY A 81 27.29 3.70 -40.01
C GLY A 81 25.86 3.98 -40.50
N LYS A 82 24.82 3.37 -39.92
CA LYS A 82 23.43 3.71 -40.27
C LYS A 82 22.94 4.90 -39.46
N ASP A 83 22.56 5.95 -40.18
CA ASP A 83 22.00 7.16 -39.63
C ASP A 83 20.55 6.92 -39.16
N PHE A 84 20.31 6.84 -37.85
CA PHE A 84 18.98 6.57 -37.29
C PHE A 84 18.37 7.76 -36.54
N LEU A 85 19.13 8.83 -36.31
CA LEU A 85 18.61 10.08 -35.74
C LEU A 85 18.07 10.98 -36.87
N PRO A 86 16.92 11.68 -36.70
CA PRO A 86 16.34 12.58 -37.72
C PRO A 86 17.34 13.66 -38.15
N ARG A 87 17.36 14.18 -39.38
CA ARG A 87 18.31 15.28 -39.76
C ARG A 87 17.57 16.45 -40.40
N GLY A 88 17.99 17.68 -40.11
CA GLY A 88 17.43 18.89 -40.71
C GLY A 88 18.12 20.17 -40.27
N SER A 89 17.76 21.30 -40.89
CA SER A 89 18.14 22.63 -40.43
C SER A 89 17.20 23.12 -39.32
N GLY A 90 17.72 23.59 -38.19
CA GLY A 90 16.92 24.02 -37.04
C GLY A 90 17.08 23.09 -35.84
N ILE A 91 16.16 23.12 -34.87
CA ILE A 91 16.25 22.26 -33.68
C ILE A 91 15.83 20.86 -34.09
N VAL A 92 16.79 19.95 -34.20
CA VAL A 92 16.55 18.59 -34.71
C VAL A 92 16.02 17.68 -33.60
N THR A 93 16.70 17.63 -32.47
CA THR A 93 16.23 16.94 -31.26
C THR A 93 15.30 17.86 -30.48
N ARG A 94 13.98 17.64 -30.59
CA ARG A 94 12.93 18.42 -29.89
C ARG A 94 12.39 17.76 -28.62
N ARG A 95 12.75 16.50 -28.39
CA ARG A 95 12.40 15.70 -27.21
C ARG A 95 13.66 14.99 -26.73
N PRO A 96 13.86 14.82 -25.41
CA PRO A 96 14.95 13.98 -24.91
C PRO A 96 14.85 12.56 -25.47
N LEU A 97 15.95 11.99 -25.97
CA LEU A 97 16.01 10.60 -26.44
C LEU A 97 16.86 9.78 -25.47
N VAL A 98 16.21 8.87 -24.74
CA VAL A 98 16.88 7.90 -23.87
C VAL A 98 17.24 6.68 -24.72
N LEU A 99 18.50 6.61 -25.12
CA LEU A 99 19.06 5.56 -25.95
C LEU A 99 19.73 4.49 -25.08
N GLN A 100 19.20 3.27 -25.13
CA GLN A 100 19.74 2.10 -24.45
C GLN A 100 20.40 1.18 -25.48
N LEU A 101 21.71 1.05 -25.41
CA LEU A 101 22.47 0.10 -26.21
C LEU A 101 22.59 -1.22 -25.45
N HIS A 102 22.26 -2.32 -26.12
CA HIS A 102 22.33 -3.68 -25.60
C HIS A 102 23.23 -4.54 -26.48
N ARG A 103 24.27 -5.10 -25.87
CA ARG A 103 25.15 -6.06 -26.53
C ARG A 103 24.45 -7.42 -26.65
N LEU A 104 24.43 -7.98 -27.85
CA LEU A 104 24.04 -9.36 -28.13
C LEU A 104 25.28 -10.25 -28.25
N GLU A 105 25.19 -11.50 -27.81
CA GLU A 105 26.27 -12.48 -28.02
C GLU A 105 26.32 -12.93 -29.50
N GLU A 106 25.15 -13.24 -30.06
CA GLU A 106 24.96 -13.60 -31.47
C GLU A 106 23.57 -13.12 -31.96
N GLY A 107 23.44 -12.83 -33.26
CA GLY A 107 22.14 -12.57 -33.88
C GLY A 107 22.07 -11.35 -34.80
N ARG A 108 20.89 -11.15 -35.40
CA ARG A 108 20.59 -9.97 -36.23
C ARG A 108 20.20 -8.80 -35.34
N GLU A 109 20.66 -7.63 -35.76
CA GLU A 109 20.52 -6.36 -35.06
C GLU A 109 19.09 -5.84 -35.19
N TYR A 110 18.54 -5.28 -34.11
CA TYR A 110 17.20 -4.71 -34.11
C TYR A 110 17.06 -3.60 -33.07
N ALA A 111 16.05 -2.77 -33.24
CA ALA A 111 15.65 -1.75 -32.28
C ALA A 111 14.20 -1.95 -31.81
N GLU A 112 13.91 -1.53 -30.58
CA GLU A 112 12.58 -1.55 -29.97
C GLU A 112 12.31 -0.19 -29.32
N PHE A 113 11.09 0.32 -29.49
CA PHE A 113 10.64 1.57 -28.86
C PHE A 113 9.80 1.27 -27.62
N GLY A 114 9.93 2.09 -26.58
CA GLY A 114 9.13 1.96 -25.36
C GLY A 114 7.61 2.07 -25.61
N HIS A 115 7.20 2.94 -26.54
CA HIS A 115 5.78 3.13 -26.91
C HIS A 115 5.25 2.07 -27.90
N PHE A 116 6.11 1.22 -28.46
CA PHE A 116 5.74 0.07 -29.29
C PHE A 116 6.35 -1.23 -28.75
N PRO A 117 5.92 -1.70 -27.57
CA PRO A 117 6.46 -2.92 -26.99
C PRO A 117 6.21 -4.11 -27.93
N ARG A 118 7.23 -4.97 -28.10
CA ARG A 118 7.24 -6.20 -28.94
C ARG A 118 7.34 -6.02 -30.46
N LYS A 119 7.43 -4.79 -30.97
CA LYS A 119 7.72 -4.55 -32.40
C LYS A 119 9.22 -4.33 -32.61
N ARG A 120 9.84 -5.23 -33.37
CA ARG A 120 11.28 -5.17 -33.70
C ARG A 120 11.50 -4.44 -35.02
N PHE A 121 12.31 -3.39 -34.99
CA PHE A 121 12.73 -2.65 -36.16
C PHE A 121 14.11 -3.14 -36.61
N THR A 122 14.20 -3.71 -37.80
CA THR A 122 15.47 -4.15 -38.41
C THR A 122 16.03 -3.13 -39.39
N ASP A 123 15.19 -2.23 -39.89
CA ASP A 123 15.59 -1.09 -40.73
C ASP A 123 15.74 0.19 -39.90
N PHE A 124 16.96 0.70 -39.83
CA PHE A 124 17.28 1.93 -39.09
C PHE A 124 16.81 3.21 -39.78
N ALA A 125 16.49 3.16 -41.09
CA ALA A 125 15.79 4.27 -41.74
C ALA A 125 14.35 4.37 -41.22
N ALA A 126 13.69 3.24 -40.97
CA ALA A 126 12.39 3.20 -40.32
C ALA A 126 12.45 3.66 -38.85
N VAL A 127 13.52 3.31 -38.12
CA VAL A 127 13.78 3.86 -36.77
C VAL A 127 13.87 5.38 -36.80
N ARG A 128 14.61 5.94 -37.77
CA ARG A 128 14.71 7.40 -37.94
C ARG A 128 13.37 8.06 -38.17
N LYS A 129 12.58 7.48 -39.09
CA LYS A 129 11.27 7.97 -39.42
C LYS A 129 10.34 7.90 -38.21
N GLU A 130 10.37 6.80 -37.46
CA GLU A 130 9.57 6.64 -36.24
C GLU A 130 9.94 7.66 -35.15
N ILE A 131 11.23 7.98 -34.94
CA ILE A 131 11.63 9.04 -34.00
C ILE A 131 11.03 10.38 -34.43
N ALA A 132 11.07 10.71 -35.72
CA ALA A 132 10.49 11.94 -36.25
C ALA A 132 8.96 11.96 -36.10
N ASP A 133 8.29 10.87 -36.50
CA ASP A 133 6.83 10.72 -36.44
C ASP A 133 6.32 10.80 -34.98
N GLU A 134 7.02 10.17 -34.03
CA GLU A 134 6.69 10.21 -32.60
C GLU A 134 6.98 11.58 -31.97
N THR A 135 8.01 12.27 -32.45
CA THR A 135 8.27 13.66 -32.05
C THR A 135 7.16 14.59 -32.54
N ASP A 136 6.75 14.47 -33.80
CA ASP A 136 5.68 15.27 -34.40
C ASP A 136 4.30 14.97 -33.82
N ARG A 137 4.08 13.73 -33.34
CA ARG A 137 2.84 13.34 -32.67
C ARG A 137 2.61 14.11 -31.37
N GLU A 138 3.67 14.29 -30.59
CA GLU A 138 3.61 14.95 -29.28
C GLU A 138 3.72 16.48 -29.38
N THR A 139 4.66 16.97 -30.20
CA THR A 139 4.97 18.41 -30.31
C THR A 139 4.19 19.14 -31.41
N GLY A 140 3.40 18.39 -32.18
CA GLY A 140 2.80 18.86 -33.42
C GLY A 140 3.84 19.12 -34.52
N ARG A 141 3.38 19.61 -35.68
CA ARG A 141 4.29 20.10 -36.75
C ARG A 141 4.86 21.49 -36.46
N SER A 142 4.45 22.11 -35.35
CA SER A 142 5.08 23.29 -34.78
C SER A 142 6.49 22.94 -34.27
N LYS A 143 7.45 23.85 -34.41
CA LYS A 143 8.84 23.67 -33.96
C LYS A 143 9.00 23.72 -32.42
N GLN A 144 8.00 23.25 -31.68
CA GLN A 144 7.95 23.22 -30.21
C GLN A 144 8.76 22.03 -29.65
N ILE A 145 9.13 22.12 -28.38
CA ILE A 145 9.83 21.06 -27.64
C ILE A 145 8.89 20.40 -26.63
N SER A 146 9.20 19.18 -26.20
CA SER A 146 8.52 18.52 -25.09
C SER A 146 9.54 17.84 -24.18
N ALA A 147 9.31 17.92 -22.86
CA ALA A 147 10.14 17.28 -21.85
C ALA A 147 9.93 15.76 -21.78
N VAL A 148 8.86 15.24 -22.39
CA VAL A 148 8.53 13.81 -22.37
C VAL A 148 9.53 13.03 -23.24
N PRO A 149 10.34 12.13 -22.65
CA PRO A 149 11.40 11.44 -23.39
C PRO A 149 10.87 10.37 -24.34
N ILE A 150 11.64 10.08 -25.39
CA ILE A 150 11.47 8.90 -26.24
C ILE A 150 12.44 7.81 -25.75
N TYR A 151 11.94 6.60 -25.50
CA TYR A 151 12.76 5.46 -25.09
C TYR A 151 13.05 4.55 -26.28
N LEU A 152 14.34 4.36 -26.58
CA LEU A 152 14.80 3.53 -27.70
C LEU A 152 15.86 2.53 -27.21
N SER A 153 15.59 1.25 -27.39
CA SER A 153 16.55 0.16 -27.11
C SER A 153 17.10 -0.40 -28.42
N ILE A 154 18.43 -0.41 -28.59
CA ILE A 154 19.11 -1.01 -29.75
C ILE A 154 19.88 -2.25 -29.30
N TYR A 155 19.60 -3.39 -29.94
CA TYR A 155 20.23 -4.67 -29.68
C TYR A 155 21.19 -5.05 -30.81
N SER A 156 22.41 -5.38 -30.44
CA SER A 156 23.54 -5.39 -31.36
C SER A 156 24.73 -6.21 -30.83
N PRO A 157 25.42 -7.04 -31.64
CA PRO A 157 26.66 -7.65 -31.21
C PRO A 157 27.87 -6.70 -31.21
N ASN A 158 27.71 -5.53 -31.82
CA ASN A 158 28.77 -4.58 -32.15
C ASN A 158 28.83 -3.35 -31.22
N VAL A 159 27.91 -3.23 -30.25
CA VAL A 159 27.84 -2.12 -29.28
C VAL A 159 28.22 -2.59 -27.88
N VAL A 160 28.59 -1.63 -27.03
CA VAL A 160 28.66 -1.85 -25.57
C VAL A 160 27.30 -1.61 -24.94
N ASN A 161 27.05 -2.26 -23.80
CA ASN A 161 25.90 -1.92 -22.96
C ASN A 161 26.10 -0.49 -22.45
N LEU A 162 25.21 0.44 -22.80
CA LEU A 162 25.32 1.86 -22.42
C LEU A 162 23.96 2.55 -22.49
N THR A 163 23.68 3.44 -21.54
CA THR A 163 22.53 4.36 -21.63
C THR A 163 23.02 5.78 -21.84
N LEU A 164 22.55 6.39 -22.93
CA LEU A 164 22.84 7.76 -23.33
C LEU A 164 21.53 8.54 -23.38
N ILE A 165 21.55 9.77 -22.89
CA ILE A 165 20.43 10.70 -22.98
C ILE A 165 20.86 11.80 -23.93
N ASP A 166 20.26 11.83 -25.11
CA ASP A 166 20.42 12.91 -26.08
C ASP A 166 19.42 14.02 -25.77
N LEU A 167 19.92 15.21 -25.49
CA LEU A 167 19.11 16.36 -25.09
C LEU A 167 19.03 17.37 -26.24
N PRO A 168 17.97 18.19 -26.30
CA PRO A 168 17.91 19.30 -27.24
C PRO A 168 19.14 20.20 -27.13
N GLY A 169 19.70 20.59 -28.28
CA GLY A 169 20.86 21.45 -28.32
C GLY A 169 20.56 22.87 -27.82
N LEU A 170 21.47 23.43 -27.03
CA LEU A 170 21.35 24.79 -26.51
C LEU A 170 21.33 25.79 -27.69
N THR A 171 20.35 26.70 -27.68
CA THR A 171 20.18 27.77 -28.67
C THR A 171 20.19 29.13 -27.99
N LYS A 172 20.71 30.16 -28.67
CA LYS A 172 20.79 31.53 -28.15
C LYS A 172 19.65 32.43 -28.63
N VAL A 173 18.91 32.01 -29.67
CA VAL A 173 17.89 32.84 -30.33
C VAL A 173 16.70 31.97 -30.73
N ALA A 174 15.49 32.46 -30.49
CA ALA A 174 14.25 31.84 -30.97
C ALA A 174 14.11 32.03 -32.49
N VAL A 175 13.83 30.96 -33.23
CA VAL A 175 13.57 31.02 -34.68
C VAL A 175 12.08 31.32 -34.93
N GLU A 176 11.74 31.91 -36.07
CA GLU A 176 10.34 32.17 -36.47
C GLU A 176 9.43 30.93 -36.26
N GLY A 177 8.36 31.12 -35.49
CA GLY A 177 7.39 30.08 -35.10
C GLY A 177 7.65 29.39 -33.76
N GLN A 178 8.69 29.78 -33.02
CA GLN A 178 8.96 29.30 -31.64
C GLN A 178 8.60 30.39 -30.60
N PRO A 179 8.20 30.00 -29.38
CA PRO A 179 7.97 30.97 -28.31
C PRO A 179 9.29 31.64 -27.88
N GLU A 180 9.23 32.89 -27.41
CA GLU A 180 10.41 33.60 -26.89
C GLU A 180 11.03 32.89 -25.67
N SER A 181 10.25 32.09 -24.94
CA SER A 181 10.70 31.28 -23.80
C SER A 181 11.55 30.08 -24.17
N ILE A 182 11.63 29.69 -25.45
CA ILE A 182 12.21 28.41 -25.88
C ILE A 182 13.65 28.19 -25.40
N VAL A 183 14.44 29.27 -25.33
CA VAL A 183 15.82 29.22 -24.82
C VAL A 183 15.84 28.77 -23.37
N MET A 184 15.01 29.39 -22.54
CA MET A 184 14.91 29.08 -21.11
C MET A 184 14.27 27.70 -20.89
N ASP A 185 13.30 27.31 -21.73
CA ASP A 185 12.67 25.99 -21.66
C ASP A 185 13.66 24.86 -21.97
N ILE A 186 14.52 25.04 -22.98
CA ILE A 186 15.61 24.10 -23.30
C ILE A 186 16.65 24.06 -22.18
N GLU A 187 17.07 25.21 -21.65
CA GLU A 187 18.02 25.26 -20.53
C GLU A 187 17.48 24.56 -19.28
N ASN A 188 16.22 24.82 -18.92
CA ASN A 188 15.56 24.17 -17.79
C ASN A 188 15.40 22.66 -17.99
N MET A 189 15.08 22.24 -19.22
CA MET A 189 15.01 20.82 -19.58
C MET A 189 16.38 20.16 -19.46
N VAL A 190 17.45 20.76 -20.00
CA VAL A 190 18.80 20.20 -19.86
C VAL A 190 19.19 20.13 -18.37
N ARG A 191 18.94 21.20 -17.62
CA ARG A 191 19.25 21.33 -16.20
C ARG A 191 18.59 20.22 -15.36
N SER A 192 17.33 19.87 -15.62
CA SER A 192 16.62 18.81 -14.89
C SER A 192 17.24 17.42 -15.03
N TYR A 193 17.98 17.15 -16.12
CA TYR A 193 18.75 15.92 -16.29
C TYR A 193 20.14 16.00 -15.65
N ILE A 194 20.86 17.12 -15.83
CA ILE A 194 22.25 17.25 -15.38
C ILE A 194 22.41 17.65 -13.91
N GLU A 195 21.38 18.18 -13.24
CA GLU A 195 21.39 18.41 -11.80
C GLU A 195 21.43 17.10 -10.99
N LYS A 196 20.98 16.00 -11.59
CA LYS A 196 20.99 14.70 -10.93
C LYS A 196 22.43 14.29 -10.61
N PRO A 197 22.76 13.99 -9.34
CA PRO A 197 24.15 13.74 -8.93
C PRO A 197 24.74 12.46 -9.54
N ASN A 198 23.89 11.56 -10.05
CA ASN A 198 24.29 10.32 -10.71
C ASN A 198 24.40 10.44 -12.24
N CYS A 199 24.19 11.65 -12.79
CA CYS A 199 24.34 11.92 -14.21
C CYS A 199 25.79 12.33 -14.52
N ILE A 200 26.42 11.60 -15.45
CA ILE A 200 27.69 11.98 -16.07
C ILE A 200 27.37 12.98 -17.19
N ILE A 201 28.06 14.11 -17.20
CA ILE A 201 27.84 15.18 -18.19
C ILE A 201 28.89 15.06 -19.29
N LEU A 202 28.45 14.91 -20.53
CA LEU A 202 29.31 14.96 -21.71
C LEU A 202 29.17 16.34 -22.36
N ALA A 203 30.08 17.26 -22.03
CA ALA A 203 30.06 18.63 -22.52
C ALA A 203 30.81 18.72 -23.86
N ILE A 204 30.06 18.80 -24.95
CA ILE A 204 30.60 18.84 -26.31
C ILE A 204 30.76 20.30 -26.77
N SER A 205 31.96 20.66 -27.19
CA SER A 205 32.28 21.98 -27.75
C SER A 205 33.01 21.84 -29.10
N PRO A 206 32.74 22.71 -30.09
CA PRO A 206 33.46 22.69 -31.34
C PRO A 206 34.80 23.43 -31.20
N ALA A 207 35.86 22.92 -31.79
CA ALA A 207 37.21 23.45 -31.65
C ALA A 207 37.47 24.74 -32.45
N ASN A 208 36.62 25.04 -33.43
CA ASN A 208 36.69 26.26 -34.23
C ASN A 208 36.00 27.47 -33.56
N GLN A 209 35.52 27.33 -32.32
CA GLN A 209 34.95 28.41 -31.53
C GLN A 209 35.70 28.53 -30.20
N ASP A 210 35.72 29.73 -29.64
CA ASP A 210 36.34 29.96 -28.33
C ASP A 210 35.56 29.20 -27.24
N LEU A 211 36.28 28.38 -26.48
CA LEU A 211 35.73 27.58 -25.39
C LEU A 211 35.07 28.45 -24.31
N ALA A 212 35.54 29.67 -24.10
CA ALA A 212 34.95 30.60 -23.13
C ALA A 212 33.49 30.95 -23.45
N THR A 213 33.06 30.77 -24.70
CA THR A 213 31.70 31.05 -25.18
C THR A 213 30.79 29.81 -25.23
N SER A 214 31.29 28.65 -24.77
CA SER A 214 30.57 27.38 -24.80
C SER A 214 29.48 27.30 -23.74
N ASP A 215 28.22 27.27 -24.20
CA ASP A 215 27.06 27.13 -23.32
C ASP A 215 27.06 25.77 -22.59
N ALA A 216 27.62 24.74 -23.21
CA ALA A 216 27.74 23.40 -22.62
C ALA A 216 28.64 23.41 -21.38
N ILE A 217 29.76 24.15 -21.43
CA ILE A 217 30.67 24.26 -20.29
C ILE A 217 30.10 25.18 -19.22
N LYS A 218 29.43 26.27 -19.62
CA LYS A 218 28.74 27.18 -18.71
C LYS A 218 27.71 26.42 -17.84
N ILE A 219 26.76 25.72 -18.48
CA ILE A 219 25.70 25.01 -17.76
C ILE A 219 26.24 23.83 -16.95
N SER A 220 27.26 23.13 -17.44
CA SER A 220 27.93 22.04 -16.69
C SER A 220 28.59 22.56 -15.41
N ARG A 221 29.22 23.74 -15.46
CA ARG A 221 29.90 24.33 -14.30
C ARG A 221 28.93 24.82 -13.22
N GLU A 222 27.73 25.25 -13.61
CA GLU A 222 26.68 25.63 -12.66
C GLU A 222 26.27 24.45 -11.78
N VAL A 223 26.19 23.23 -12.36
CA VAL A 223 25.74 22.01 -11.66
C VAL A 223 26.87 21.09 -11.18
N ASP A 224 28.09 21.26 -11.70
CA ASP A 224 29.31 20.55 -11.31
C ASP A 224 30.52 21.51 -11.27
N PRO A 225 30.61 22.40 -10.27
CA PRO A 225 31.68 23.40 -10.19
C PRO A 225 33.09 22.83 -10.07
N LYS A 226 33.22 21.59 -9.56
CA LYS A 226 34.49 20.90 -9.38
C LYS A 226 34.90 20.05 -10.59
N GLY A 227 33.98 19.82 -11.53
CA GLY A 227 34.20 18.98 -12.71
C GLY A 227 34.37 17.50 -12.37
N GLU A 228 33.77 17.01 -11.27
CA GLU A 228 33.94 15.63 -10.77
C GLU A 228 33.19 14.59 -11.60
N ARG A 229 32.25 15.01 -12.46
CA ARG A 229 31.40 14.15 -13.30
C ARG A 229 31.22 14.69 -14.73
N THR A 230 32.06 15.65 -15.13
CA THR A 230 31.99 16.33 -16.44
C THR A 230 33.15 15.94 -17.35
N PHE A 231 32.84 15.40 -18.53
CA PHE A 231 33.80 15.08 -19.58
C PHE A 231 33.74 16.14 -20.68
N GLY A 232 34.89 16.75 -20.99
CA GLY A 232 35.02 17.69 -22.10
C GLY A 232 35.32 16.97 -23.41
N VAL A 233 34.49 17.19 -24.43
CA VAL A 233 34.72 16.66 -25.79
C VAL A 233 34.87 17.80 -26.77
N LEU A 234 36.00 17.82 -27.48
CA LEU A 234 36.24 18.75 -28.57
C LEU A 234 35.93 18.08 -29.91
N THR A 235 35.04 18.67 -30.69
CA THR A 235 34.71 18.23 -32.05
C THR A 235 35.18 19.23 -33.10
N LYS A 236 35.14 18.86 -34.40
CA LYS A 236 35.51 19.75 -35.52
C LYS A 236 36.94 20.30 -35.44
N ILE A 237 37.85 19.53 -34.86
CA ILE A 237 39.29 19.89 -34.73
C ILE A 237 39.94 19.97 -36.12
N ASP A 238 39.44 19.22 -37.08
CA ASP A 238 39.84 19.23 -38.49
C ASP A 238 39.45 20.52 -39.25
N LEU A 239 38.54 21.32 -38.68
CA LEU A 239 38.02 22.55 -39.28
C LEU A 239 38.57 23.82 -38.63
N MET A 240 39.66 23.72 -37.87
CA MET A 240 40.32 24.86 -37.27
C MET A 240 41.08 25.69 -38.32
N ASP A 241 41.24 26.99 -38.05
CA ASP A 241 41.97 27.89 -38.93
C ASP A 241 43.46 27.50 -38.98
N LYS A 242 44.04 27.55 -40.18
CA LYS A 242 45.46 27.19 -40.38
C LYS A 242 46.35 28.09 -39.53
N GLY A 243 47.20 27.49 -38.70
CA GLY A 243 48.07 28.20 -37.76
C GLY A 243 47.49 28.32 -36.34
N THR A 244 46.29 27.79 -36.09
CA THR A 244 45.74 27.60 -34.75
C THR A 244 45.67 26.11 -34.41
N ASP A 245 45.77 25.77 -33.13
CA ASP A 245 45.63 24.41 -32.63
C ASP A 245 44.81 24.39 -31.32
N ALA A 246 44.48 23.18 -30.87
CA ALA A 246 43.66 22.96 -29.67
C ALA A 246 44.45 22.22 -28.58
N VAL A 247 45.78 22.19 -28.66
CA VAL A 247 46.63 21.40 -27.76
C VAL A 247 46.46 21.86 -26.31
N ASP A 248 46.43 23.16 -26.06
CA ASP A 248 46.25 23.71 -24.71
C ASP A 248 44.90 23.34 -24.08
N ILE A 249 43.84 23.18 -24.88
CA ILE A 249 42.55 22.70 -24.39
C ILE A 249 42.60 21.19 -24.14
N LEU A 250 43.14 20.42 -25.08
CA LEU A 250 43.24 18.96 -24.99
C LEU A 250 44.14 18.49 -23.83
N GLU A 251 45.17 19.26 -23.50
CA GLU A 251 46.05 19.01 -22.33
C GLU A 251 45.46 19.54 -21.01
N GLY A 252 44.32 20.25 -21.07
CA GLY A 252 43.65 20.82 -19.90
C GLY A 252 44.33 22.04 -19.30
N LYS A 253 45.22 22.71 -20.06
CA LYS A 253 45.90 23.95 -19.67
C LYS A 253 44.97 25.16 -19.79
N ALA A 254 44.21 25.25 -20.88
CA ALA A 254 43.27 26.34 -21.13
C ALA A 254 42.02 26.26 -20.22
N TYR A 255 41.48 25.05 -20.02
CA TYR A 255 40.38 24.80 -19.11
C TYR A 255 40.54 23.44 -18.43
N LYS A 256 40.75 23.48 -17.11
CA LYS A 256 41.03 22.28 -16.31
C LYS A 256 39.73 21.60 -15.86
N LEU A 257 39.55 20.35 -16.29
CA LEU A 257 38.56 19.41 -15.79
C LEU A 257 39.25 18.30 -14.99
N GLN A 258 38.52 17.57 -14.14
CA GLN A 258 39.08 16.38 -13.46
C GLN A 258 39.34 15.24 -14.45
N PHE A 259 38.51 15.14 -15.50
CA PHE A 259 38.72 14.23 -16.61
C PHE A 259 39.41 14.95 -17.78
N PRO A 260 40.28 14.23 -18.53
CA PRO A 260 40.97 14.82 -19.66
C PRO A 260 39.99 15.17 -20.79
N TRP A 261 40.32 16.23 -21.52
CA TRP A 261 39.64 16.59 -22.76
C TRP A 261 39.94 15.57 -23.85
N ILE A 262 38.92 15.19 -24.61
CA ILE A 262 39.06 14.22 -25.70
C ILE A 262 38.62 14.86 -27.01
N GLY A 263 39.53 14.88 -27.97
CA GLY A 263 39.31 15.37 -29.32
C GLY A 263 38.71 14.29 -30.21
N VAL A 264 37.73 14.66 -31.03
CA VAL A 264 37.02 13.76 -31.94
C VAL A 264 36.89 14.40 -33.32
N VAL A 265 37.23 13.63 -34.36
CA VAL A 265 37.02 14.03 -35.75
C VAL A 265 35.86 13.22 -36.32
N ASN A 266 34.94 13.95 -36.95
CA ASN A 266 33.63 13.47 -37.33
C ASN A 266 33.47 13.44 -38.86
N ARG A 267 32.44 12.75 -39.37
CA ARG A 267 32.14 12.79 -40.82
C ARG A 267 31.71 14.20 -41.22
N SER A 268 32.27 14.73 -42.31
CA SER A 268 31.80 15.99 -42.88
C SER A 268 30.42 15.82 -43.52
N GLN A 269 29.73 16.94 -43.78
CA GLN A 269 28.45 16.90 -44.52
C GLN A 269 28.63 16.27 -45.92
N GLN A 270 29.78 16.45 -46.55
CA GLN A 270 30.09 15.82 -47.83
C GLN A 270 30.26 14.30 -47.71
N ASP A 271 30.93 13.84 -46.65
CA ASP A 271 31.09 12.41 -46.37
C ASP A 271 29.74 11.73 -46.10
N ILE A 272 28.85 12.45 -45.42
CA ILE A 272 27.47 12.02 -45.17
C ILE A 272 26.70 11.88 -46.48
N ASN A 273 26.74 12.90 -47.34
CA ASN A 273 26.05 12.88 -48.63
C ASN A 273 26.59 11.77 -49.55
N LYS A 274 27.87 11.42 -49.41
CA LYS A 274 28.52 10.31 -50.13
C LYS A 274 28.34 8.95 -49.45
N ASN A 275 27.58 8.88 -48.35
CA ASN A 275 27.37 7.67 -47.55
C ASN A 275 28.69 6.97 -47.17
N VAL A 276 29.72 7.74 -46.80
CA VAL A 276 31.01 7.18 -46.37
C VAL A 276 30.80 6.31 -45.14
N ASP A 277 31.34 5.09 -45.22
CA ASP A 277 31.29 4.10 -44.15
C ASP A 277 31.97 4.64 -42.88
N MET A 278 31.38 4.31 -41.73
CA MET A 278 31.92 4.70 -40.44
C MET A 278 33.26 4.02 -40.17
N ILE A 279 33.53 2.80 -40.67
CA ILE A 279 34.87 2.18 -40.56
C ILE A 279 35.94 3.05 -41.23
N ALA A 280 35.64 3.56 -42.43
CA ALA A 280 36.55 4.42 -43.16
C ALA A 280 36.76 5.76 -42.45
N ALA A 281 35.72 6.34 -41.86
CA ALA A 281 35.83 7.57 -41.09
C ALA A 281 36.60 7.39 -39.75
N ARG A 282 36.49 6.23 -39.08
CA ARG A 282 37.34 5.87 -37.92
C ARG A 282 38.82 5.80 -38.29
N ARG A 283 39.11 5.19 -39.45
CA ARG A 283 40.48 5.09 -39.96
C ARG A 283 41.05 6.48 -40.23
N ARG A 284 40.27 7.35 -40.90
CA ARG A 284 40.64 8.74 -41.16
C ARG A 284 40.86 9.53 -39.87
N GLU A 285 40.03 9.35 -38.84
CA GLU A 285 40.23 9.99 -37.52
C GLU A 285 41.56 9.56 -36.90
N ARG A 286 41.87 8.26 -36.91
CA ARG A 286 43.13 7.73 -36.37
C ARG A 286 44.34 8.24 -37.15
N GLU A 287 44.24 8.28 -38.48
CA GLU A 287 45.27 8.81 -39.37
C GLU A 287 45.47 10.31 -39.12
N TYR A 288 44.40 11.09 -38.94
CA TYR A 288 44.45 12.52 -38.64
C TYR A 288 45.27 12.79 -37.38
N PHE A 289 44.94 12.14 -36.26
CA PHE A 289 45.69 12.34 -35.01
C PHE A 289 47.12 11.80 -35.07
N ALA A 290 47.39 10.77 -35.90
CA ALA A 290 48.74 10.21 -36.04
C ALA A 290 49.66 11.03 -36.98
N GLN A 291 49.09 11.69 -37.98
CA GLN A 291 49.83 12.42 -39.02
C GLN A 291 49.97 13.92 -38.69
N THR A 292 49.03 14.51 -37.95
CA THR A 292 49.07 15.93 -37.57
C THR A 292 50.17 16.17 -36.52
N PRO A 293 51.23 16.96 -36.82
CA PRO A 293 52.38 17.16 -35.93
C PRO A 293 52.00 17.61 -34.51
N GLU A 294 51.03 18.51 -34.40
CA GLU A 294 50.57 19.16 -33.18
C GLU A 294 49.84 18.20 -32.23
N TYR A 295 49.18 17.17 -32.77
CA TYR A 295 48.37 16.22 -31.98
C TYR A 295 48.99 14.83 -31.86
N LYS A 296 50.13 14.57 -32.51
CA LYS A 296 50.75 13.25 -32.60
C LYS A 296 51.08 12.63 -31.24
N HIS A 297 51.55 13.43 -30.28
CA HIS A 297 51.83 12.95 -28.91
C HIS A 297 50.56 12.60 -28.13
N LEU A 298 49.42 13.20 -28.49
CA LEU A 298 48.12 12.97 -27.88
C LEU A 298 47.32 11.85 -28.55
N ALA A 299 47.73 11.35 -29.73
CA ALA A 299 46.97 10.40 -30.54
C ALA A 299 46.41 9.19 -29.77
N HIS A 300 47.13 8.68 -28.77
CA HIS A 300 46.70 7.54 -27.94
C HIS A 300 45.52 7.85 -26.99
N ARG A 301 45.23 9.13 -26.71
CA ARG A 301 44.14 9.63 -25.86
C ARG A 301 43.04 10.34 -26.65
N MET A 302 43.12 10.33 -27.97
CA MET A 302 42.19 11.03 -28.86
C MET A 302 41.34 10.05 -29.66
N GLY A 303 40.28 10.58 -30.26
CA GLY A 303 39.36 9.87 -31.10
C GLY A 303 38.19 9.25 -30.34
N SER A 304 37.10 8.98 -31.06
CA SER A 304 35.88 8.49 -30.39
C SER A 304 36.01 7.06 -29.86
N GLU A 305 36.99 6.27 -30.34
CA GLU A 305 37.30 4.95 -29.76
C GLU A 305 37.83 5.08 -28.32
N HIS A 306 38.72 6.04 -28.07
CA HIS A 306 39.26 6.31 -26.74
C HIS A 306 38.16 6.83 -25.82
N LEU A 307 37.34 7.76 -26.31
CA LEU A 307 36.19 8.30 -25.59
C LEU A 307 35.23 7.19 -25.12
N GLY A 308 34.91 6.24 -25.99
CA GLY A 308 34.09 5.06 -25.66
C GLY A 308 34.63 4.25 -24.49
N LYS A 309 35.93 3.93 -24.51
CA LYS A 309 36.61 3.18 -23.44
C LYS A 309 36.54 3.93 -22.11
N VAL A 310 36.83 5.23 -22.15
CA VAL A 310 36.88 6.06 -20.94
C VAL A 310 35.50 6.18 -20.30
N LEU A 311 34.46 6.49 -21.09
CA LEU A 311 33.09 6.59 -20.57
C LEU A 311 32.58 5.25 -20.04
N SER A 312 32.83 4.13 -20.74
CA SER A 312 32.41 2.81 -20.27
C SER A 312 33.07 2.41 -18.95
N LYS A 313 34.39 2.65 -18.82
CA LYS A 313 35.14 2.33 -17.59
C LYS A 313 34.70 3.21 -16.42
N HIS A 314 34.46 4.50 -16.68
CA HIS A 314 33.99 5.43 -15.66
C HIS A 314 32.57 5.11 -15.21
N LEU A 315 31.66 4.84 -16.15
CA LEU A 315 30.29 4.44 -15.83
C LEU A 315 30.26 3.16 -14.98
N GLU A 316 31.10 2.16 -15.30
CA GLU A 316 31.20 0.95 -14.47
C GLU A 316 31.65 1.25 -13.04
N ALA A 317 32.65 2.13 -12.86
CA ALA A 317 33.13 2.53 -11.54
C ALA A 317 32.04 3.26 -10.73
N VAL A 318 31.27 4.14 -11.38
CA VAL A 318 30.14 4.85 -10.77
C VAL A 318 29.02 3.87 -10.41
N ILE A 319 28.67 2.93 -11.28
CA ILE A 319 27.67 1.90 -10.98
C ILE A 319 28.09 1.09 -9.75
N LYS A 320 29.33 0.60 -9.71
CA LYS A 320 29.84 -0.21 -8.59
C LYS A 320 29.81 0.52 -7.25
N SER A 321 30.20 1.79 -7.23
CA SER A 321 30.20 2.57 -5.98
C SER A 321 28.79 2.87 -5.47
N ARG A 322 27.78 2.85 -6.35
CA ARG A 322 26.38 3.19 -6.02
C ARG A 322 25.49 1.99 -5.70
N ILE A 323 25.84 0.77 -6.13
CA ILE A 323 25.05 -0.44 -5.84
C ILE A 323 24.67 -0.59 -4.37
N PRO A 324 25.56 -0.40 -3.37
CA PRO A 324 25.18 -0.53 -1.97
C PRO A 324 24.10 0.48 -1.54
N GLY A 325 24.18 1.71 -2.07
CA GLY A 325 23.16 2.74 -1.83
C GLY A 325 21.82 2.39 -2.47
N LEU A 326 21.83 1.84 -3.69
CA LEU A 326 20.63 1.36 -4.38
C LEU A 326 19.96 0.22 -3.63
N GLN A 327 20.74 -0.77 -3.15
CA GLN A 327 20.22 -1.87 -2.32
C GLN A 327 19.54 -1.34 -1.06
N SER A 328 20.16 -0.39 -0.36
CA SER A 328 19.58 0.22 0.83
C SER A 328 18.26 0.95 0.52
N LEU A 329 18.22 1.73 -0.56
CA LEU A 329 17.02 2.45 -1.00
C LEU A 329 15.87 1.49 -1.35
N ILE A 330 16.16 0.44 -2.12
CA ILE A 330 15.17 -0.58 -2.51
C ILE A 330 14.63 -1.30 -1.28
N ASN A 331 15.51 -1.77 -0.39
CA ASN A 331 15.10 -2.46 0.84
C ASN A 331 14.24 -1.58 1.73
N LYS A 332 14.62 -0.31 1.91
CA LYS A 332 13.81 0.66 2.68
C LYS A 332 12.43 0.86 2.05
N THR A 333 12.37 1.03 0.72
CA THR A 333 11.11 1.24 0.00
C THR A 333 10.21 0.01 0.05
N ILE A 334 10.78 -1.20 -0.03
CA ILE A 334 10.04 -2.47 0.13
C ILE A 334 9.37 -2.51 1.51
N ILE A 335 10.10 -2.21 2.58
CA ILE A 335 9.56 -2.21 3.95
C ILE A 335 8.43 -1.18 4.10
N GLU A 336 8.59 0.02 3.52
CA GLU A 336 7.56 1.06 3.55
C GLU A 336 6.29 0.63 2.80
N LEU A 337 6.43 0.05 1.60
CA LEU A 337 5.31 -0.47 0.80
C LEU A 337 4.61 -1.64 1.48
N GLU A 338 5.36 -2.57 2.09
CA GLU A 338 4.80 -3.69 2.85
C GLU A 338 4.02 -3.23 4.08
N SER A 339 4.54 -2.24 4.80
CA SER A 339 3.87 -1.63 5.96
C SER A 339 2.57 -0.94 5.54
N GLU A 340 2.58 -0.19 4.44
CA GLU A 340 1.38 0.47 3.91
C GLU A 340 0.33 -0.55 3.44
N LEU A 341 0.74 -1.60 2.71
CA LEU A 341 -0.14 -2.68 2.29
C LEU A 341 -0.75 -3.43 3.49
N SER A 342 0.05 -3.68 4.52
CA SER A 342 -0.42 -4.30 5.77
C SER A 342 -1.52 -3.46 6.43
N ARG A 343 -1.35 -2.13 6.48
CA ARG A 343 -2.35 -1.20 7.02
C ARG A 343 -3.63 -1.15 6.19
N LEU A 344 -3.53 -1.26 4.86
CA LEU A 344 -4.70 -1.34 3.97
C LEU A 344 -5.40 -2.70 4.05
N GLY A 345 -4.78 -3.73 4.64
CA GLY A 345 -5.35 -5.07 4.75
C GLY A 345 -5.12 -5.95 3.52
N LYS A 346 -5.49 -7.22 3.64
CA LYS A 346 -5.25 -8.25 2.62
C LYS A 346 -6.18 -8.07 1.41
N PRO A 347 -5.72 -8.39 0.19
CA PRO A 347 -6.58 -8.39 -0.98
C PRO A 347 -7.73 -9.40 -0.82
N ILE A 348 -8.91 -9.01 -1.27
CA ILE A 348 -10.09 -9.88 -1.29
C ILE A 348 -9.85 -11.01 -2.30
N ALA A 349 -10.06 -12.25 -1.86
CA ALA A 349 -9.95 -13.41 -2.73
C ALA A 349 -11.00 -13.36 -3.86
N THR A 350 -10.63 -13.82 -5.05
CA THR A 350 -11.53 -13.83 -6.21
C THR A 350 -12.59 -14.92 -6.11
N ASP A 351 -12.24 -16.05 -5.51
CA ASP A 351 -13.09 -17.22 -5.36
C ASP A 351 -14.08 -17.07 -4.18
N ALA A 352 -15.21 -17.77 -4.28
CA ALA A 352 -16.25 -17.70 -3.26
C ALA A 352 -15.78 -18.26 -1.90
N GLY A 353 -14.92 -19.28 -1.90
CA GLY A 353 -14.38 -19.89 -0.69
C GLY A 353 -13.48 -18.94 0.09
N GLY A 354 -12.58 -18.24 -0.60
CA GLY A 354 -11.72 -17.23 0.00
C GLY A 354 -12.49 -16.03 0.55
N LYS A 355 -13.56 -15.58 -0.12
CA LYS A 355 -14.46 -14.54 0.41
C LYS A 355 -15.16 -15.00 1.68
N LEU A 356 -15.68 -16.22 1.70
CA LEU A 356 -16.32 -16.81 2.87
C LEU A 356 -15.33 -16.89 4.05
N TYR A 357 -14.12 -17.41 3.80
CA TYR A 357 -13.07 -17.51 4.81
C TYR A 357 -12.71 -16.15 5.39
N MET A 358 -12.56 -15.13 4.55
CA MET A 358 -12.26 -13.76 4.99
C MET A 358 -13.37 -13.19 5.89
N ILE A 359 -14.64 -13.36 5.51
CA ILE A 359 -15.77 -12.91 6.33
C ILE A 359 -15.78 -13.64 7.68
N MET A 360 -15.60 -14.97 7.67
CA MET A 360 -15.56 -15.77 8.90
C MET A 360 -14.42 -15.35 9.83
N GLU A 361 -13.25 -15.04 9.27
CA GLU A 361 -12.10 -14.59 10.06
C GLU A 361 -12.37 -13.24 10.74
N ILE A 362 -12.95 -12.28 10.01
CA ILE A 362 -13.35 -10.99 10.58
C ILE A 362 -14.38 -11.19 11.70
N CYS A 363 -15.36 -12.08 11.50
CA CYS A 363 -16.36 -12.40 12.52
C CYS A 363 -15.74 -13.05 13.77
N ARG A 364 -14.70 -13.90 13.61
CA ARG A 364 -13.97 -14.50 14.74
C ARG A 364 -13.20 -13.46 15.55
N ILE A 365 -12.58 -12.49 14.89
CA ILE A 365 -11.90 -11.37 15.57
C ILE A 365 -12.90 -10.57 16.41
N PHE A 366 -14.04 -10.23 15.82
CA PHE A 366 -15.14 -9.57 16.54
C PHE A 366 -15.64 -10.40 17.75
N ASP A 367 -15.90 -11.69 17.55
CA ASP A 367 -16.36 -12.60 18.60
C ASP A 367 -15.33 -12.76 19.73
N GLY A 368 -14.03 -12.78 19.39
CA GLY A 368 -12.94 -12.75 20.36
C GLY A 368 -12.95 -11.49 21.22
N ILE A 369 -13.08 -10.31 20.60
CA ILE A 369 -13.15 -9.02 21.32
C ILE A 369 -14.40 -8.95 22.21
N PHE A 370 -15.54 -9.45 21.73
CA PHE A 370 -16.77 -9.51 22.51
C PHE A 370 -16.61 -10.43 23.75
N LYS A 371 -16.00 -11.60 23.57
CA LYS A 371 -15.68 -12.52 24.68
C LYS A 371 -14.76 -11.89 25.72
N GLU A 372 -13.75 -11.12 25.30
CA GLU A 372 -12.84 -10.40 26.20
C GLU A 372 -13.57 -9.36 27.09
N HIS A 373 -14.62 -8.70 26.57
CA HIS A 373 -15.46 -7.80 27.37
C HIS A 373 -16.30 -8.51 28.42
N LEU A 374 -16.73 -9.74 28.13
CA LEU A 374 -17.50 -10.55 29.07
C LEU A 374 -16.62 -11.20 30.14
N ASP A 375 -15.39 -11.60 29.78
CA ASP A 375 -14.44 -12.25 30.69
C ASP A 375 -13.70 -11.29 31.63
N GLY A 376 -13.91 -9.98 31.46
CA GLY A 376 -13.32 -8.95 32.33
C GLY A 376 -11.88 -8.56 31.97
N VAL A 377 -11.35 -9.06 30.85
CA VAL A 377 -10.08 -8.54 30.27
C VAL A 377 -10.29 -7.10 29.80
N ARG A 378 -11.50 -6.79 29.30
CA ARG A 378 -11.96 -5.44 28.98
C ARG A 378 -13.14 -5.06 29.88
N PRO A 379 -13.33 -3.75 30.16
CA PRO A 379 -14.41 -3.28 31.01
C PRO A 379 -15.78 -3.50 30.36
N GLY A 380 -16.52 -4.49 30.86
CA GLY A 380 -17.86 -4.84 30.38
C GLY A 380 -18.64 -5.70 31.37
N GLY A 381 -18.01 -6.79 31.84
CA GLY A 381 -18.59 -7.70 32.84
C GLY A 381 -19.00 -7.01 34.15
N ASP A 382 -18.25 -6.02 34.63
CA ASP A 382 -18.53 -5.29 35.88
C ASP A 382 -19.90 -4.61 35.88
N LYS A 383 -20.37 -4.16 34.72
CA LYS A 383 -21.71 -3.57 34.59
C LYS A 383 -22.80 -4.60 34.86
N ILE A 384 -22.60 -5.84 34.43
CA ILE A 384 -23.52 -6.95 34.67
C ILE A 384 -23.53 -7.30 36.17
N TYR A 385 -22.36 -7.36 36.81
CA TYR A 385 -22.26 -7.56 38.26
C TYR A 385 -23.01 -6.47 39.03
N ASN A 386 -22.91 -5.20 38.62
CA ASN A 386 -23.64 -4.10 39.24
C ASN A 386 -25.18 -4.27 39.17
N VAL A 387 -25.70 -4.86 38.09
CA VAL A 387 -27.15 -5.18 38.00
C VAL A 387 -27.54 -6.19 39.08
N PHE A 388 -26.73 -7.22 39.28
CA PHE A 388 -27.05 -8.31 40.21
C PHE A 388 -26.78 -7.96 41.68
N ASP A 389 -25.71 -7.23 41.98
CA ASP A 389 -25.31 -6.94 43.37
C ASP A 389 -25.99 -5.70 43.93
N ASN A 390 -26.31 -4.72 43.07
CA ASN A 390 -26.86 -3.43 43.52
C ASN A 390 -28.29 -3.20 43.04
N GLN A 391 -28.56 -3.29 41.73
CA GLN A 391 -29.86 -2.89 41.17
C GLN A 391 -30.99 -3.85 41.58
N LEU A 392 -30.82 -5.15 41.36
CA LEU A 392 -31.82 -6.16 41.71
C LEU A 392 -32.12 -6.17 43.23
N PRO A 393 -31.13 -6.18 44.14
CA PRO A 393 -31.40 -6.14 45.58
C PRO A 393 -32.05 -4.84 46.03
N ALA A 394 -31.70 -3.71 45.42
CA ALA A 394 -32.37 -2.44 45.68
C ALA A 394 -33.84 -2.45 45.20
N ALA A 395 -34.11 -3.03 44.02
CA ALA A 395 -35.46 -3.17 43.49
C ALA A 395 -36.34 -4.08 44.36
N LEU A 396 -35.79 -5.20 44.85
CA LEU A 396 -36.49 -6.09 45.78
C LEU A 396 -36.81 -5.39 47.11
N LYS A 397 -35.88 -4.60 47.67
CA LYS A 397 -36.12 -3.82 48.89
C LYS A 397 -37.21 -2.75 48.72
N ARG A 398 -37.38 -2.19 47.51
CA ARG A 398 -38.39 -1.17 47.20
C ARG A 398 -39.82 -1.71 47.20
N LEU A 399 -40.02 -3.03 47.11
CA LEU A 399 -41.36 -3.63 47.14
C LEU A 399 -42.07 -3.46 48.49
N GLN A 400 -41.33 -3.16 49.56
CA GLN A 400 -41.88 -2.89 50.91
C GLN A 400 -42.94 -3.91 51.35
N PHE A 401 -42.56 -5.20 51.42
CA PHE A 401 -43.47 -6.29 51.78
C PHE A 401 -44.21 -6.05 53.10
N ASP A 402 -43.62 -5.32 54.05
CA ASP A 402 -44.25 -4.90 55.31
C ASP A 402 -45.55 -4.11 55.10
N LYS A 403 -45.61 -3.25 54.07
CA LYS A 403 -46.81 -2.48 53.73
C LYS A 403 -47.84 -3.34 53.01
N HIS A 404 -47.39 -4.25 52.14
CA HIS A 404 -48.29 -5.20 51.47
C HIS A 404 -48.96 -6.13 52.49
N LEU A 405 -48.23 -6.55 53.53
CA LEU A 405 -48.69 -7.41 54.62
C LEU A 405 -49.18 -6.61 55.84
N ALA A 406 -49.64 -5.37 55.64
CA ALA A 406 -50.26 -4.57 56.69
C ALA A 406 -51.51 -5.27 57.25
N MET A 407 -51.81 -5.00 58.52
CA MET A 407 -52.86 -5.67 59.29
C MET A 407 -54.24 -5.62 58.61
N GLU A 408 -54.59 -4.51 57.95
CA GLU A 408 -55.84 -4.37 57.19
C GLU A 408 -55.92 -5.36 56.02
N ASN A 409 -54.83 -5.50 55.25
CA ASN A 409 -54.76 -6.42 54.11
C ASN A 409 -54.76 -7.88 54.57
N VAL A 410 -54.05 -8.19 55.66
CA VAL A 410 -54.03 -9.54 56.25
C VAL A 410 -55.43 -9.91 56.72
N ARG A 411 -56.11 -9.02 57.46
CA ARG A 411 -57.50 -9.25 57.91
C ARG A 411 -58.40 -9.53 56.72
N LYS A 412 -58.38 -8.66 55.70
CA LYS A 412 -59.22 -8.78 54.51
C LYS A 412 -59.00 -10.13 53.82
N LEU A 413 -57.76 -10.48 53.49
CA LEU A 413 -57.43 -11.68 52.72
C LEU A 413 -57.67 -12.98 53.50
N ILE A 414 -57.44 -12.99 54.81
CA ILE A 414 -57.74 -14.16 55.66
C ILE A 414 -59.25 -14.36 55.78
N THR A 415 -60.00 -13.31 56.11
CA THR A 415 -61.47 -13.41 56.24
C THR A 415 -62.14 -13.78 54.92
N GLU A 416 -61.66 -13.24 53.78
CA GLU A 416 -62.14 -13.64 52.45
C GLU A 416 -61.82 -15.10 52.09
N ALA A 417 -60.67 -15.62 52.53
CA ALA A 417 -60.25 -16.99 52.24
C ALA A 417 -60.96 -18.03 53.11
N ASP A 418 -61.28 -17.70 54.36
CA ASP A 418 -61.96 -18.60 55.31
C ASP A 418 -63.48 -18.66 55.08
N GLY A 419 -64.07 -17.62 54.50
CA GLY A 419 -65.50 -17.56 54.22
C GLY A 419 -66.36 -17.59 55.49
N TYR A 420 -67.59 -18.10 55.38
CA TYR A 420 -68.58 -18.08 56.47
C TYR A 420 -68.45 -19.25 57.46
N GLN A 421 -67.66 -20.28 57.15
CA GLN A 421 -67.55 -21.49 57.96
C GLN A 421 -66.39 -21.39 58.97
N PRO A 422 -66.63 -21.57 60.28
CA PRO A 422 -65.57 -21.59 61.27
C PRO A 422 -64.75 -22.88 61.15
N HIS A 423 -63.49 -22.76 60.75
CA HIS A 423 -62.57 -23.89 60.68
C HIS A 423 -61.90 -24.14 62.06
N LEU A 424 -61.69 -25.42 62.41
CA LEU A 424 -60.97 -25.86 63.62
C LEU A 424 -59.44 -25.82 63.44
N ILE A 425 -58.97 -25.61 62.21
CA ILE A 425 -57.56 -25.65 61.79
C ILE A 425 -57.18 -24.26 61.24
N ALA A 426 -55.89 -23.90 61.30
CA ALA A 426 -55.37 -22.64 60.77
C ALA A 426 -55.77 -22.38 59.30
N PRO A 427 -55.97 -21.11 58.89
CA PRO A 427 -56.53 -20.72 57.59
C PRO A 427 -55.53 -20.86 56.43
N GLU A 428 -55.27 -22.11 56.03
CA GLU A 428 -54.24 -22.47 55.04
C GLU A 428 -54.40 -21.66 53.74
N GLN A 429 -55.63 -21.54 53.23
CA GLN A 429 -55.93 -20.83 51.98
C GLN A 429 -55.62 -19.33 52.07
N GLY A 430 -55.79 -18.74 53.25
CA GLY A 430 -55.45 -17.35 53.53
C GLY A 430 -53.93 -17.12 53.50
N TYR A 431 -53.15 -18.00 54.12
CA TYR A 431 -51.69 -17.98 54.02
C TYR A 431 -51.22 -18.12 52.58
N ARG A 432 -51.80 -19.05 51.81
CA ARG A 432 -51.46 -19.24 50.38
C ARG A 432 -51.64 -17.96 49.59
N ARG A 433 -52.83 -17.34 49.70
CA ARG A 433 -53.15 -16.09 48.98
C ARG A 433 -52.24 -14.92 49.37
N LEU A 434 -51.93 -14.77 50.66
CA LEU A 434 -51.03 -13.72 51.13
C LEU A 434 -49.62 -13.86 50.56
N ILE A 435 -49.10 -15.09 50.57
CA ILE A 435 -47.77 -15.38 50.02
C ILE A 435 -47.75 -15.18 48.51
N GLU A 436 -48.73 -15.71 47.79
CA GLU A 436 -48.86 -15.55 46.34
C GLU A 436 -48.92 -14.07 45.93
N THR A 437 -49.75 -13.27 46.61
CA THR A 437 -49.89 -11.83 46.35
C THR A 437 -48.60 -11.06 46.60
N ALA A 438 -47.79 -11.48 47.58
CA ALA A 438 -46.50 -10.87 47.83
C ALA A 438 -45.45 -11.29 46.79
N LEU A 439 -45.34 -12.59 46.49
CA LEU A 439 -44.31 -13.13 45.60
C LEU A 439 -44.51 -12.72 44.13
N ILE A 440 -45.76 -12.56 43.67
CA ILE A 440 -46.02 -12.15 42.28
C ILE A 440 -45.44 -10.77 41.95
N THR A 441 -45.30 -9.89 42.95
CA THR A 441 -44.68 -8.56 42.78
C THR A 441 -43.19 -8.62 42.42
N ILE A 442 -42.51 -9.75 42.69
CA ILE A 442 -41.10 -9.98 42.35
C ILE A 442 -40.90 -10.12 40.82
N LYS A 443 -41.95 -10.47 40.06
CA LYS A 443 -41.87 -10.57 38.59
C LYS A 443 -41.37 -9.27 37.95
N GLY A 444 -41.82 -8.12 38.43
CA GLY A 444 -41.41 -6.81 37.90
C GLY A 444 -39.90 -6.56 38.03
N PRO A 445 -39.30 -6.61 39.24
CA PRO A 445 -37.85 -6.52 39.41
C PRO A 445 -37.05 -7.58 38.67
N ALA A 446 -37.58 -8.80 38.54
CA ALA A 446 -36.92 -9.88 37.81
C ALA A 446 -36.85 -9.59 36.29
N GLU A 447 -37.96 -9.13 35.70
CA GLU A 447 -38.03 -8.68 34.31
C GLU A 447 -37.11 -7.48 34.06
N ALA A 448 -37.11 -6.49 34.95
CA ALA A 448 -36.22 -5.34 34.85
C ALA A 448 -34.73 -5.73 34.86
N ALA A 449 -34.35 -6.76 35.62
CA ALA A 449 -32.98 -7.27 35.63
C ALA A 449 -32.60 -7.96 34.31
N VAL A 450 -33.52 -8.73 33.71
CA VAL A 450 -33.35 -9.32 32.35
C VAL A 450 -33.13 -8.20 31.33
N ASP A 451 -33.97 -7.17 31.34
CA ASP A 451 -33.88 -6.03 30.41
C ASP A 451 -32.59 -5.23 30.58
N ALA A 452 -32.15 -5.01 31.82
CA ALA A 452 -30.91 -4.29 32.11
C ALA A 452 -29.68 -5.03 31.58
N VAL A 453 -29.60 -6.36 31.77
CA VAL A 453 -28.49 -7.17 31.24
C VAL A 453 -28.49 -7.17 29.71
N HIS A 454 -29.66 -7.30 29.09
CA HIS A 454 -29.81 -7.23 27.63
C HIS A 454 -29.28 -5.91 27.05
N ALA A 455 -29.64 -4.78 27.67
CA ALA A 455 -29.16 -3.46 27.25
C ALA A 455 -27.62 -3.35 27.33
N ILE A 456 -27.02 -3.92 28.38
CA ILE A 456 -25.55 -3.97 28.51
C ILE A 456 -24.93 -4.83 27.41
N LEU A 457 -25.50 -6.01 27.12
CA LEU A 457 -24.99 -6.88 26.05
C LEU A 457 -25.04 -6.19 24.67
N LYS A 458 -26.12 -5.44 24.37
CA LYS A 458 -26.20 -4.60 23.15
C LYS A 458 -25.11 -3.52 23.11
N GLU A 459 -24.86 -2.83 24.23
CA GLU A 459 -23.77 -1.85 24.33
C GLU A 459 -22.40 -2.50 24.04
N LEU A 460 -22.16 -3.70 24.57
CA LEU A 460 -20.91 -4.43 24.36
C LEU A 460 -20.71 -4.89 22.91
N VAL A 461 -21.78 -5.29 22.22
CA VAL A 461 -21.74 -5.57 20.78
C VAL A 461 -21.30 -4.32 20.01
N HIS A 462 -21.92 -3.16 20.27
CA HIS A 462 -21.53 -1.92 19.59
C HIS A 462 -20.09 -1.50 19.86
N LYS A 463 -19.60 -1.65 21.09
CA LYS A 463 -18.19 -1.39 21.43
C LYS A 463 -17.25 -2.33 20.70
N SER A 464 -17.54 -3.63 20.72
CA SER A 464 -16.74 -4.65 20.07
C SER A 464 -16.65 -4.40 18.56
N MET A 465 -17.76 -4.03 17.90
CA MET A 465 -17.78 -3.61 16.50
C MET A 465 -16.92 -2.37 16.20
N SER A 466 -16.82 -1.43 17.15
CA SER A 466 -16.02 -0.21 16.99
C SER A 466 -14.51 -0.45 17.15
N GLU A 467 -14.15 -1.51 17.87
CA GLU A 467 -12.77 -1.90 18.14
C GLU A 467 -12.21 -2.86 17.09
N THR A 468 -13.06 -3.63 16.41
CA THR A 468 -12.65 -4.43 15.24
C THR A 468 -12.31 -3.51 14.05
N VAL A 469 -11.03 -3.45 13.70
CA VAL A 469 -10.51 -2.57 12.64
C VAL A 469 -11.00 -3.00 11.27
N GLU A 470 -11.06 -4.31 11.04
CA GLU A 470 -11.47 -4.93 9.77
C GLU A 470 -12.94 -4.61 9.45
N LEU A 471 -13.82 -4.57 10.45
CA LEU A 471 -15.22 -4.18 10.26
C LEU A 471 -15.38 -2.69 9.87
N LYS A 472 -14.38 -1.84 10.11
CA LYS A 472 -14.41 -0.44 9.61
C LYS A 472 -14.16 -0.37 8.11
N GLN A 473 -13.43 -1.35 7.55
CA GLN A 473 -13.11 -1.41 6.12
C GLN A 473 -14.29 -1.88 5.26
N TYR A 474 -15.22 -2.64 5.85
CA TYR A 474 -16.36 -3.26 5.16
C TYR A 474 -17.70 -2.82 5.79
N PRO A 475 -18.27 -1.67 5.36
CA PRO A 475 -19.49 -1.12 5.95
C PRO A 475 -20.70 -2.07 5.85
N SER A 476 -20.90 -2.76 4.73
CA SER A 476 -22.03 -3.68 4.59
C SER A 476 -21.92 -4.88 5.52
N LEU A 477 -20.72 -5.48 5.62
CA LEU A 477 -20.47 -6.56 6.58
C LEU A 477 -20.71 -6.10 8.02
N ARG A 478 -20.25 -4.89 8.36
CA ARG A 478 -20.45 -4.31 9.70
C ARG A 478 -21.92 -4.21 10.07
N VAL A 479 -22.78 -3.73 9.17
CA VAL A 479 -24.22 -3.62 9.43
C VAL A 479 -24.84 -5.01 9.62
N GLU A 480 -24.52 -5.96 8.75
CA GLU A 480 -25.07 -7.32 8.78
C GLU A 480 -24.66 -8.09 10.05
N VAL A 481 -23.37 -8.02 10.43
CA VAL A 481 -22.88 -8.64 11.68
C VAL A 481 -23.53 -8.01 12.91
N GLY A 482 -23.66 -6.68 12.93
CA GLY A 482 -24.31 -5.97 14.02
C GLY A 482 -25.78 -6.35 14.18
N ASN A 483 -26.52 -6.39 13.07
CA ASN A 483 -27.92 -6.80 13.07
C ASN A 483 -28.09 -8.25 13.54
N ALA A 484 -27.27 -9.17 13.03
CA ALA A 484 -27.33 -10.57 13.42
C ALA A 484 -27.01 -10.80 14.91
N ALA A 485 -26.00 -10.09 15.44
CA ALA A 485 -25.68 -10.13 16.87
C ALA A 485 -26.83 -9.61 17.74
N VAL A 486 -27.43 -8.47 17.36
CA VAL A 486 -28.58 -7.87 18.06
C VAL A 486 -29.80 -8.79 18.04
N GLU A 487 -30.10 -9.40 16.90
CA GLU A 487 -31.22 -10.34 16.74
C GLU A 487 -31.03 -11.59 17.61
N SER A 488 -29.82 -12.14 17.66
CA SER A 488 -29.48 -13.25 18.55
C SER A 488 -29.67 -12.89 20.02
N LEU A 489 -29.24 -11.69 20.44
CA LEU A 489 -29.46 -11.21 21.81
C LEU A 489 -30.96 -11.06 22.12
N ASP A 490 -31.77 -10.57 21.17
CA ASP A 490 -33.21 -10.43 21.37
C ASP A 490 -33.90 -11.79 21.56
N ARG A 491 -33.48 -12.84 20.85
CA ARG A 491 -33.95 -14.22 21.10
C ARG A 491 -33.57 -14.72 22.51
N MET A 492 -32.31 -14.54 22.89
CA MET A 492 -31.80 -14.97 24.20
C MET A 492 -32.49 -14.25 25.36
N LYS A 493 -32.83 -12.97 25.17
CA LYS A 493 -33.63 -12.19 26.13
C LYS A 493 -35.00 -12.82 26.37
N GLU A 494 -35.74 -13.16 25.33
CA GLU A 494 -37.10 -13.72 25.47
C GLU A 494 -37.07 -15.07 26.20
N GLU A 495 -36.10 -15.94 25.87
CA GLU A 495 -35.90 -17.20 26.60
C GLU A 495 -35.55 -16.97 28.07
N SER A 496 -34.64 -16.03 28.35
CA SER A 496 -34.26 -15.66 29.70
C SER A 496 -35.41 -15.07 30.51
N LYS A 497 -36.23 -14.22 29.89
CA LYS A 497 -37.42 -13.64 30.51
C LYS A 497 -38.39 -14.75 30.92
N LYS A 498 -38.70 -15.68 30.00
CA LYS A 498 -39.55 -16.83 30.27
C LYS A 498 -39.01 -17.68 31.43
N ALA A 499 -37.74 -18.06 31.38
CA ALA A 499 -37.12 -18.88 32.42
C ALA A 499 -37.09 -18.19 33.79
N THR A 500 -36.78 -16.88 33.81
CA THR A 500 -36.71 -16.10 35.05
C THR A 500 -38.09 -15.93 35.69
N LEU A 501 -39.12 -15.64 34.88
CA LEU A 501 -40.50 -15.52 35.39
C LEU A 501 -41.04 -16.87 35.88
N GLN A 502 -40.69 -17.97 35.21
CA GLN A 502 -41.03 -19.32 35.65
C GLN A 502 -40.41 -19.65 37.02
N LEU A 503 -39.19 -19.20 37.32
CA LEU A 503 -38.60 -19.36 38.67
C LEU A 503 -39.48 -18.72 39.75
N VAL A 504 -39.99 -17.51 39.49
CA VAL A 504 -40.89 -16.82 40.43
C VAL A 504 -42.24 -17.53 40.54
N GLU A 505 -42.79 -18.02 39.42
CA GLU A 505 -44.06 -18.77 39.41
C GLU A 505 -43.98 -20.09 40.17
N MET A 506 -42.85 -20.81 40.08
CA MET A 506 -42.64 -22.04 40.83
C MET A 506 -42.69 -21.80 42.34
N GLU A 507 -42.04 -20.72 42.82
CA GLU A 507 -42.08 -20.33 44.24
C GLU A 507 -43.49 -19.86 44.69
N CYS A 508 -44.31 -19.35 43.78
CA CYS A 508 -45.71 -19.00 44.07
C CYS A 508 -46.63 -20.24 44.13
N SER A 509 -46.33 -21.28 43.35
CA SER A 509 -47.24 -22.41 43.11
C SER A 509 -47.19 -23.48 44.21
N TYR A 510 -46.04 -23.67 44.86
CA TYR A 510 -45.86 -24.71 45.86
C TYR A 510 -45.26 -24.18 47.16
N LEU A 511 -46.00 -24.36 48.24
CA LEU A 511 -45.54 -24.07 49.60
C LEU A 511 -45.11 -25.36 50.27
N THR A 512 -43.94 -25.35 50.90
CA THR A 512 -43.40 -26.54 51.56
C THR A 512 -44.28 -26.94 52.74
N VAL A 513 -44.55 -28.24 52.88
CA VAL A 513 -45.32 -28.78 54.01
C VAL A 513 -44.67 -28.43 55.36
N ASP A 514 -43.34 -28.30 55.38
CA ASP A 514 -42.59 -27.89 56.56
C ASP A 514 -42.88 -26.45 56.99
N PHE A 515 -43.29 -25.55 56.10
CA PHE A 515 -43.77 -24.23 56.48
C PHE A 515 -45.00 -24.32 57.38
N PHE A 516 -45.99 -25.14 56.99
CA PHE A 516 -47.21 -25.34 57.77
C PHE A 516 -46.97 -26.12 59.07
N ARG A 517 -46.03 -27.05 59.10
CA ARG A 517 -45.64 -27.78 60.33
C ARG A 517 -44.98 -26.89 61.37
N LYS A 518 -44.27 -25.85 60.94
CA LYS A 518 -43.57 -24.88 61.80
C LYS A 518 -44.44 -23.70 62.22
N LEU A 519 -45.69 -23.63 61.77
CA LEU A 519 -46.64 -22.66 62.29
C LEU A 519 -46.78 -22.91 63.79
N PRO A 520 -46.70 -21.86 64.63
CA PRO A 520 -46.87 -22.04 66.07
C PRO A 520 -48.24 -22.67 66.31
N GLN A 521 -48.27 -23.86 66.91
CA GLN A 521 -49.52 -24.45 67.38
C GLN A 521 -50.00 -23.56 68.52
N ASP A 522 -51.24 -23.05 68.42
CA ASP A 522 -51.88 -22.35 69.55
C ASP A 522 -52.23 -23.39 70.62
N VAL A 523 -51.20 -23.86 71.32
CA VAL A 523 -51.33 -24.73 72.49
C VAL A 523 -51.31 -23.82 73.71
N GLU A 524 -52.46 -23.80 74.38
CA GLU A 524 -52.75 -23.37 75.75
C GLU A 524 -53.19 -21.91 76.00
N LYS A 525 -54.50 -21.76 76.22
CA LYS A 525 -55.06 -21.66 77.60
C LYS A 525 -56.53 -22.07 77.58
N GLY A 526 -56.93 -22.95 78.49
CA GLY A 526 -58.32 -23.33 78.74
C GLY A 526 -59.15 -22.12 79.18
N GLY A 527 -59.70 -21.39 78.22
CA GLY A 527 -60.63 -20.28 78.42
C GLY A 527 -62.07 -20.74 78.14
N ASN A 528 -63.00 -20.28 78.97
CA ASN A 528 -64.41 -20.65 78.98
C ASN A 528 -65.08 -20.65 77.58
N PRO A 529 -66.09 -21.52 77.34
CA PRO A 529 -66.74 -21.69 76.03
C PRO A 529 -67.58 -20.50 75.54
N THR A 530 -67.51 -19.35 76.22
CA THR A 530 -68.38 -18.20 75.99
C THR A 530 -67.72 -17.02 75.28
N HIS A 531 -66.44 -17.12 74.87
CA HIS A 531 -65.86 -16.10 73.98
C HIS A 531 -66.43 -16.22 72.57
N SER A 532 -66.98 -15.10 72.07
CA SER A 532 -67.67 -15.07 70.78
C SER A 532 -66.73 -15.44 69.63
N ILE A 533 -67.29 -16.00 68.56
CA ILE A 533 -66.59 -16.34 67.30
C ILE A 533 -65.78 -15.14 66.76
N PHE A 534 -66.16 -13.90 67.10
CA PHE A 534 -65.47 -12.68 66.71
C PHE A 534 -64.13 -12.42 67.44
N ASP A 535 -63.88 -13.01 68.61
CA ASP A 535 -62.59 -12.87 69.34
C ASP A 535 -61.47 -13.77 68.79
N ARG A 536 -61.78 -14.66 67.84
CA ARG A 536 -60.83 -15.65 67.29
C ARG A 536 -59.82 -15.02 66.30
N TYR A 537 -60.15 -13.91 65.66
CA TYR A 537 -59.23 -13.08 64.85
C TYR A 537 -58.77 -11.84 65.62
N ASN A 538 -58.33 -12.04 66.85
CA ASN A 538 -57.73 -10.96 67.63
C ASN A 538 -56.54 -10.35 66.87
N ASP A 539 -56.31 -9.05 67.03
CA ASP A 539 -55.27 -8.30 66.31
C ASP A 539 -53.87 -8.93 66.51
N SER A 540 -53.65 -9.56 67.67
CA SER A 540 -52.45 -10.32 67.97
C SER A 540 -52.24 -11.55 67.07
N TYR A 541 -53.31 -12.27 66.75
CA TYR A 541 -53.28 -13.45 65.87
C TYR A 541 -52.97 -13.03 64.42
N LEU A 542 -53.73 -12.06 63.88
CA LEU A 542 -53.51 -11.54 62.52
C LEU A 542 -52.12 -10.92 62.34
N ARG A 543 -51.61 -10.23 63.36
CA ARG A 543 -50.24 -9.71 63.35
C ARG A 543 -49.22 -10.85 63.26
N ARG A 544 -49.43 -11.95 63.99
CA ARG A 544 -48.55 -13.14 63.92
C ARG A 544 -48.57 -13.77 62.52
N ILE A 545 -49.74 -13.90 61.89
CA ILE A 545 -49.86 -14.35 60.49
C ILE A 545 -49.00 -13.48 59.58
N GLY A 546 -49.16 -12.15 59.66
CA GLY A 546 -48.39 -11.20 58.85
C GLY A 546 -46.87 -11.36 59.04
N THR A 547 -46.40 -11.47 60.28
CA THR A 547 -44.98 -11.68 60.58
C THR A 547 -44.45 -13.01 60.06
N THR A 548 -45.23 -14.09 60.16
CA THR A 548 -44.82 -15.42 59.65
C THR A 548 -44.76 -15.44 58.12
N VAL A 549 -45.76 -14.87 57.45
CA VAL A 549 -45.78 -14.73 55.99
C VAL A 549 -44.60 -13.87 55.52
N LEU A 550 -44.34 -12.74 56.18
CA LEU A 550 -43.21 -11.87 55.87
C LEU A 550 -41.87 -12.60 55.99
N SER A 551 -41.68 -13.40 57.05
CA SER A 551 -40.47 -14.20 57.23
C SER A 551 -40.27 -15.19 56.07
N TYR A 552 -41.34 -15.87 55.65
CA TYR A 552 -41.30 -16.79 54.51
C TYR A 552 -41.00 -16.07 53.19
N VAL A 553 -41.69 -14.96 52.91
CA VAL A 553 -41.46 -14.14 51.71
C VAL A 553 -40.02 -13.63 51.66
N ASN A 554 -39.45 -13.20 52.79
CA ASN A 554 -38.04 -12.77 52.86
C ASN A 554 -37.07 -13.93 52.60
N MET A 555 -37.36 -15.14 53.08
CA MET A 555 -36.56 -16.34 52.80
C MET A 555 -36.59 -16.68 51.30
N VAL A 556 -37.77 -16.70 50.68
CA VAL A 556 -37.93 -16.95 49.24
C VAL A 556 -37.23 -15.85 48.42
N CYS A 557 -37.39 -14.58 48.82
CA CYS A 557 -36.71 -13.46 48.19
C CYS A 557 -35.18 -13.60 48.24
N ALA A 558 -34.62 -14.10 49.35
CA ALA A 558 -33.19 -14.38 49.47
C ALA A 558 -32.74 -15.53 48.54
N SER A 559 -33.58 -16.56 48.36
CA SER A 559 -33.34 -17.62 47.37
C SER A 559 -33.36 -17.07 45.94
N LEU A 560 -34.42 -16.34 45.58
CA LEU A 560 -34.60 -15.74 44.26
C LEU A 560 -33.51 -14.72 43.91
N ARG A 561 -32.99 -13.98 44.89
CA ARG A 561 -31.82 -13.09 44.72
C ARG A 561 -30.60 -13.83 44.17
N ASN A 562 -30.46 -15.13 44.47
CA ASN A 562 -29.36 -15.96 43.95
C ASN A 562 -29.74 -16.72 42.68
N SER A 563 -31.00 -17.15 42.54
CA SER A 563 -31.47 -17.95 41.40
C SER A 563 -31.73 -17.12 40.14
N ILE A 564 -32.26 -15.90 40.27
CA ILE A 564 -32.55 -15.00 39.14
C ILE A 564 -31.27 -14.66 38.37
N PRO A 565 -30.17 -14.16 38.99
CA PRO A 565 -28.93 -13.90 38.27
C PRO A 565 -28.38 -15.14 37.55
N LYS A 566 -28.47 -16.33 38.15
CA LYS A 566 -28.01 -17.58 37.52
C LYS A 566 -28.81 -17.91 36.26
N SER A 567 -30.13 -17.70 36.29
CA SER A 567 -30.98 -17.89 35.10
C SER A 567 -30.61 -16.91 33.99
N ILE A 568 -30.43 -15.63 34.31
CA ILE A 568 -30.04 -14.59 33.35
C ILE A 568 -28.67 -14.88 32.75
N VAL A 569 -27.69 -15.23 33.59
CA VAL A 569 -26.33 -15.58 33.13
C VAL A 569 -26.36 -16.82 32.25
N TYR A 570 -27.14 -17.85 32.62
CA TYR A 570 -27.22 -19.07 31.83
C TYR A 570 -27.87 -18.84 30.47
N CYS A 571 -29.02 -18.16 30.42
CA CYS A 571 -29.80 -18.00 29.19
C CYS A 571 -29.34 -16.85 28.30
N GLN A 572 -28.75 -15.78 28.85
CA GLN A 572 -28.29 -14.63 28.08
C GLN A 572 -26.77 -14.58 27.98
N VAL A 573 -26.07 -14.39 29.10
CA VAL A 573 -24.64 -14.03 29.06
C VAL A 573 -23.80 -15.18 28.52
N ARG A 574 -24.04 -16.40 29.00
CA ARG A 574 -23.30 -17.60 28.60
C ARG A 574 -23.65 -18.03 27.18
N GLU A 575 -24.92 -17.93 26.79
CA GLU A 575 -25.34 -18.23 25.41
C GLU A 575 -24.82 -17.16 24.44
N ALA A 576 -24.91 -15.88 24.76
CA ALA A 576 -24.29 -14.80 23.98
C ALA A 576 -22.79 -15.02 23.81
N LYS A 577 -22.08 -15.49 24.84
CA LYS A 577 -20.66 -15.84 24.72
C LYS A 577 -20.40 -17.02 23.76
N ARG A 578 -21.35 -17.96 23.62
CA ARG A 578 -21.14 -19.21 22.88
C ARG A 578 -21.60 -19.14 21.44
N SER A 579 -22.78 -18.54 21.20
CA SER A 579 -23.56 -18.73 19.97
C SER A 579 -24.03 -17.43 19.33
N LEU A 580 -23.42 -16.28 19.65
CA LEU A 580 -23.84 -14.95 19.16
C LEU A 580 -24.05 -14.91 17.64
N LEU A 581 -23.11 -15.50 16.88
CA LEU A 581 -23.08 -15.47 15.43
C LEU A 581 -23.37 -16.83 14.77
N ASP A 582 -23.81 -17.85 15.50
CA ASP A 582 -24.02 -19.20 14.93
C ASP A 582 -25.08 -19.21 13.82
N HIS A 583 -26.18 -18.48 14.04
CA HIS A 583 -27.21 -18.29 13.02
C HIS A 583 -26.66 -17.53 11.80
N PHE A 584 -25.85 -16.49 12.03
CA PHE A 584 -25.21 -15.74 10.97
C PHE A 584 -24.28 -16.62 10.12
N PHE A 585 -23.48 -17.49 10.75
CA PHE A 585 -22.61 -18.43 10.04
C PHE A 585 -23.41 -19.45 9.23
N THR A 586 -24.54 -19.91 9.74
CA THR A 586 -25.45 -20.81 9.03
C THR A 586 -26.03 -20.15 7.78
N ASP A 587 -26.40 -18.87 7.87
CA ASP A 587 -26.94 -18.12 6.73
C ASP A 587 -25.85 -17.69 5.74
N LEU A 588 -24.65 -17.38 6.23
CA LEU A 588 -23.49 -17.09 5.40
C LEU A 588 -23.11 -18.30 4.52
N GLY A 589 -23.21 -19.51 5.06
CA GLY A 589 -22.97 -20.76 4.31
C GLY A 589 -23.95 -21.01 3.16
N LYS A 590 -25.13 -20.36 3.17
CA LYS A 590 -26.13 -20.45 2.09
C LYS A 590 -25.91 -19.39 0.99
N LYS A 591 -25.08 -18.37 1.22
CA LYS A 591 -24.90 -17.25 0.29
C LYS A 591 -23.95 -17.61 -0.85
N GLU A 592 -24.31 -17.17 -2.06
CA GLU A 592 -23.48 -17.32 -3.25
C GLU A 592 -22.33 -16.30 -3.31
N GLY A 593 -21.30 -16.57 -4.12
CA GLY A 593 -20.11 -15.71 -4.23
C GLY A 593 -20.36 -14.24 -4.60
N LYS A 594 -21.45 -13.95 -5.32
CA LYS A 594 -21.87 -12.56 -5.62
C LYS A 594 -22.44 -11.85 -4.38
N GLN A 595 -23.18 -12.57 -3.54
CA GLN A 595 -23.74 -12.02 -2.31
C GLN A 595 -22.65 -11.84 -1.25
N LEU A 596 -21.71 -12.78 -1.15
CA LEU A 596 -20.52 -12.64 -0.29
C LEU A 596 -19.66 -11.44 -0.73
N GLY A 597 -19.52 -11.21 -2.03
CA GLY A 597 -18.81 -10.04 -2.55
C GLY A 597 -19.45 -8.70 -2.17
N LYS A 598 -20.79 -8.64 -2.03
CA LYS A 598 -21.48 -7.43 -1.57
C LYS A 598 -21.23 -7.11 -0.11
N LEU A 599 -20.92 -8.11 0.72
CA LEU A 599 -20.56 -7.90 2.12
C LEU A 599 -19.15 -7.31 2.27
N LEU A 600 -18.26 -7.62 1.33
CA LEU A 600 -16.89 -7.11 1.27
C LEU A 600 -16.81 -5.88 0.37
N ASP A 601 -17.68 -4.90 0.61
CA ASP A 601 -17.75 -3.65 -0.12
C ASP A 601 -16.66 -2.67 0.33
N GLU A 602 -15.47 -2.83 -0.24
CA GLU A 602 -14.38 -1.89 -0.02
C GLU A 602 -14.55 -0.62 -0.87
N ASP A 603 -14.09 0.51 -0.33
CA ASP A 603 -13.95 1.76 -1.10
C ASP A 603 -13.10 1.51 -2.37
N PRO A 604 -13.65 1.80 -3.58
CA PRO A 604 -12.91 1.64 -4.83
C PRO A 604 -11.55 2.35 -4.83
N ALA A 605 -11.41 3.48 -4.13
CA ALA A 605 -10.15 4.19 -4.00
C ALA A 605 -9.11 3.39 -3.20
N ILE A 606 -9.52 2.72 -2.12
CA ILE A 606 -8.65 1.85 -1.32
C ILE A 606 -8.24 0.62 -2.13
N MET A 607 -9.19 0.01 -2.85
CA MET A 607 -8.92 -1.13 -3.72
C MET A 607 -7.91 -0.77 -4.82
N GLN A 608 -8.11 0.35 -5.51
CA GLN A 608 -7.18 0.83 -6.54
C GLN A 608 -5.80 1.14 -5.96
N ARG A 609 -5.74 1.81 -4.80
CA ARG A 609 -4.49 2.10 -4.10
C ARG A 609 -3.75 0.82 -3.70
N ARG A 610 -4.43 -0.19 -3.16
CA ARG A 610 -3.84 -1.50 -2.83
C ARG A 610 -3.25 -2.18 -4.07
N VAL A 611 -4.00 -2.20 -5.18
CA VAL A 611 -3.51 -2.79 -6.44
C VAL A 611 -2.28 -2.05 -6.98
N SER A 612 -2.29 -0.73 -6.93
CA SER A 612 -1.14 0.10 -7.35
C SER A 612 0.10 -0.17 -6.50
N LEU A 613 -0.05 -0.17 -5.17
CA LEU A 613 1.03 -0.47 -4.22
C LEU A 613 1.57 -1.90 -4.39
N ALA A 614 0.69 -2.89 -4.60
CA ALA A 614 1.08 -4.28 -4.81
C ALA A 614 1.93 -4.44 -6.08
N LYS A 615 1.53 -3.81 -7.18
CA LYS A 615 2.31 -3.78 -8.43
C LYS A 615 3.67 -3.13 -8.22
N ARG A 616 3.71 -1.99 -7.50
CA ARG A 616 4.96 -1.31 -7.17
C ARG A 616 5.87 -2.20 -6.34
N LEU A 617 5.35 -2.86 -5.29
CA LEU A 617 6.11 -3.77 -4.43
C LEU A 617 6.71 -4.95 -5.21
N GLU A 618 5.95 -5.59 -6.09
CA GLU A 618 6.44 -6.70 -6.92
C GLU A 618 7.65 -6.30 -7.77
N LEU A 619 7.65 -5.07 -8.27
CA LEU A 619 8.73 -4.55 -9.11
C LEU A 619 9.97 -4.18 -8.29
N TYR A 620 9.82 -3.62 -7.09
CA TYR A 620 10.95 -3.42 -6.19
C TYR A 620 11.57 -4.76 -5.75
N ARG A 621 10.75 -5.82 -5.56
CA ARG A 621 11.26 -7.18 -5.30
C ARG A 621 11.98 -7.76 -6.52
N SER A 622 11.47 -7.54 -7.72
CA SER A 622 12.17 -7.91 -8.96
C SER A 622 13.50 -7.17 -9.09
N ALA A 623 13.52 -5.87 -8.80
CA ALA A 623 14.74 -5.05 -8.79
C ALA A 623 15.76 -5.54 -7.74
N GLN A 624 15.30 -5.92 -6.56
CA GLN A 624 16.13 -6.50 -5.51
C GLN A 624 16.78 -7.82 -5.99
N ALA A 625 15.99 -8.74 -6.54
CA ALA A 625 16.48 -10.01 -7.06
C ALA A 625 17.50 -9.83 -8.20
N GLU A 626 17.26 -8.84 -9.07
CA GLU A 626 18.18 -8.47 -10.15
C GLU A 626 19.51 -7.95 -9.62
N ILE A 627 19.50 -7.06 -8.61
CA ILE A 627 20.73 -6.55 -8.01
C ILE A 627 21.50 -7.66 -7.28
N ASP A 628 20.80 -8.50 -6.53
CA ASP A 628 21.42 -9.62 -5.83
C ASP A 628 22.07 -10.59 -6.82
N SER A 629 21.41 -10.91 -7.94
CA SER A 629 21.99 -11.78 -8.98
C SER A 629 23.36 -11.32 -9.49
N VAL A 630 23.59 -10.00 -9.54
CA VAL A 630 24.84 -9.40 -10.00
C VAL A 630 25.86 -9.23 -8.86
N ALA A 631 25.40 -9.03 -7.63
CA ALA A 631 26.26 -8.98 -6.45
C ALA A 631 26.92 -10.35 -6.15
N TRP A 632 26.23 -11.45 -6.44
CA TRP A 632 26.72 -12.83 -6.23
C TRP A 632 27.50 -13.41 -7.43
N SER A 633 27.42 -12.79 -8.62
CA SER A 633 28.29 -13.14 -9.75
C SER A 633 29.69 -12.54 -9.56
N LYS A 634 30.48 -13.14 -8.66
CA LYS A 634 31.91 -12.88 -8.51
C LYS A 634 32.74 -13.66 -9.50
#